data_AF-D2KKK4-F1
#
_entry.id   AF-D2KKK4-F1
#
_cell.length_a   1.000
_cell.length_b   1.000
_cell.length_c   1.000
_cell.angle_alpha   90.00
_cell.angle_beta   90.00
_cell.angle_gamma   90.00
#
_symmetry.space_group_name_H-M   'P 1'
#
loop_
_entity.id
_entity.type
_entity.pdbx_description
1 polymer ?
#
loop_
_entity_poly.entity_id
_entity_poly.type
_entity_poly.pdbx_seq_one_letter_code
_entity_poly.pdbx_strand_id
1 'polypeptide(L)'
;MKRLKRNFLLTLLTACIPFMVYAADIPSTPVTASTDAAKNLYAYFLDQYGKKTISSVMANVNWNNTCAEKVYKLTGKYPAMNCYDFIHICFSPANWIDYTDITPVKDWHDAGGIVQLMWHFNVPKSQGSTDFTCTPSETTFKASNALVSGTWENTWFYEQMDKVAASILKLQEAGIAATWRPFHEAAGNACAKQQADWTKAWFWWGYDGADTYKKLWIAMYDYFKQKGINNLIWMWTTQNYNGDSSKYNQDTNWYPGDQYVDIIARDLYGYDAAQNLQEFNEIQATYPNKMVVLGECGYGNNGDPGKMSDVWAKGAKWGHFMVWYQGGQGSTDTMCSDDWWKDAMSSANVITRDKVVIPDVTSTIEDATDAVKNMGLGWNLGNALDANNQQYHDATQDNYWGQQDVTSESCWGQLPTKAELMAMMKNAGFGAIRVPVTWYNHMDKDGNVDAAWMNRVHEVVDYVISQGMYCILNVHHDTGADSYDSQKNLTGYHWIKADETNYATNKARYEKLWQQIAQEFRNYDQHLLFEGYNEMLDANSSWNFAQSNSSYDAINKYAQSFVDVVRATGGNNAQRNLIVSTYGASSGSGTWNAKIQDPLKKLQIPSGESNHIIFEVHNYPSIVNKDNAGNYVSDRTISEIKAEIDAWLENLKTHLISKGAPVIIGEWGTNNVDAGGGKTDYDLHKDLMFEFVSYMIKTMKQNDIATFYWMGLSDGAPRTYPAFTQPDLALKMLQAYHGDSWNPYLPDAKDFPDGKITSATVNYNNQWGELTIHKGAIDKNVYKGLKVELEEKPNAGTLSFKVYASSEKATAITSKTPQLAFSNYTGIEKINLQWNVATKGSIKIKSVNLVKHDNTLEPCGLEVDWGCTLSDQNYATGIESITTTPRPTDGIIYNLSGQQVATPTHGIYIKSGKKYIKR
;
A
#
# COMPACT_ATOMS: atom_id res chain seq x y z
N MET A 1 -23.02 -64.80 1.21
CA MET A 1 -22.26 -65.24 2.40
C MET A 1 -21.65 -64.03 3.07
N LYS A 2 -21.85 -63.92 4.40
CA LYS A 2 -21.20 -63.02 5.37
C LYS A 2 -21.24 -61.50 5.15
N ARG A 3 -22.37 -60.91 5.59
CA ARG A 3 -22.41 -59.63 6.32
C ARG A 3 -21.70 -59.81 7.67
N LEU A 4 -20.92 -58.82 8.13
CA LEU A 4 -20.62 -58.65 9.56
C LEU A 4 -21.09 -57.27 10.02
N LYS A 5 -21.99 -57.30 11.02
CA LYS A 5 -22.47 -56.17 11.81
C LYS A 5 -21.42 -55.80 12.86
N ARG A 6 -21.35 -54.52 13.25
CA ARG A 6 -21.33 -54.16 14.69
C ARG A 6 -21.76 -52.70 14.93
N ASN A 7 -22.91 -52.57 15.59
CA ASN A 7 -23.36 -51.40 16.33
C ASN A 7 -22.45 -51.21 17.57
N PHE A 8 -22.14 -49.96 17.92
CA PHE A 8 -21.87 -49.49 19.29
C PHE A 8 -22.29 -48.01 19.34
N LEU A 9 -23.50 -47.73 19.83
CA LEU A 9 -23.80 -47.24 21.19
C LEU A 9 -23.22 -45.85 21.48
N LEU A 10 -24.04 -44.84 21.18
CA LEU A 10 -24.06 -43.53 21.82
C LEU A 10 -24.01 -43.70 23.35
N THR A 11 -22.97 -43.21 24.00
CA THR A 11 -23.00 -42.89 25.43
C THR A 11 -22.48 -41.47 25.58
N LEU A 12 -23.34 -40.57 26.06
CA LEU A 12 -23.02 -39.19 26.40
C LEU A 12 -21.83 -39.16 27.37
N LEU A 13 -20.71 -38.61 26.93
CA LEU A 13 -19.83 -37.83 27.79
C LEU A 13 -19.82 -36.40 27.24
N THR A 14 -20.79 -35.61 27.69
CA THR A 14 -20.67 -34.15 27.76
C THR A 14 -19.62 -33.81 28.81
N ALA A 15 -18.34 -34.02 28.47
CA ALA A 15 -17.28 -33.27 29.10
C ALA A 15 -17.40 -31.84 28.55
N CYS A 16 -17.79 -30.90 29.41
CA CYS A 16 -17.61 -29.48 29.15
C CYS A 16 -16.11 -29.23 28.99
N ILE A 17 -15.61 -29.36 27.76
CA ILE A 17 -14.35 -28.75 27.36
C ILE A 17 -14.71 -27.26 27.22
N PRO A 18 -14.12 -26.36 28.02
CA PRO A 18 -14.28 -24.94 27.74
C PRO A 18 -13.75 -24.72 26.33
N PHE A 19 -14.62 -24.21 25.44
CA PHE A 19 -14.20 -23.67 24.15
C PHE A 19 -13.18 -22.57 24.46
N MET A 20 -11.89 -22.91 24.48
CA MET A 20 -10.84 -21.94 24.26
C MET A 20 -10.90 -21.60 22.78
N VAL A 21 -11.65 -20.55 22.45
CA VAL A 21 -11.45 -19.84 21.19
C VAL A 21 -10.09 -19.17 21.32
N TYR A 22 -9.03 -19.89 20.96
CA TYR A 22 -7.75 -19.23 20.67
C TYR A 22 -7.97 -18.36 19.43
N ALA A 23 -7.52 -17.11 19.51
CA ALA A 23 -7.66 -16.10 18.47
C ALA A 23 -7.35 -16.68 17.08
N ALA A 24 -8.32 -16.63 16.18
CA ALA A 24 -8.14 -17.02 14.79
C ALA A 24 -7.51 -15.84 14.04
N ASP A 25 -6.40 -16.07 13.35
CA ASP A 25 -5.84 -15.21 12.30
C ASP A 25 -5.84 -13.70 12.59
N ILE A 26 -5.32 -13.27 13.75
CA ILE A 26 -5.02 -11.84 13.96
C ILE A 26 -3.97 -11.42 12.92
N PRO A 27 -4.20 -10.37 12.10
CA PRO A 27 -3.23 -9.92 11.12
C PRO A 27 -1.87 -9.62 11.76
N SER A 28 -0.80 -10.09 11.13
CA SER A 28 0.58 -9.84 11.56
C SER A 28 1.05 -8.41 11.27
N THR A 29 0.31 -7.69 10.43
CA THR A 29 0.60 -6.30 10.03
C THR A 29 -0.48 -5.34 10.50
N PRO A 30 -0.13 -4.14 11.00
CA PRO A 30 -1.10 -3.12 11.37
C PRO A 30 -1.71 -2.42 10.13
N VAL A 31 -2.86 -1.76 10.28
CA VAL A 31 -3.66 -1.21 9.19
C VAL A 31 -3.02 -0.01 8.48
N THR A 32 -2.24 0.81 9.19
CA THR A 32 -1.54 2.01 8.65
C THR A 32 -0.06 2.08 8.99
N ALA A 33 0.38 1.42 10.06
CA ALA A 33 1.73 1.59 10.56
C ALA A 33 2.77 0.96 9.61
N SER A 34 3.50 1.81 8.88
CA SER A 34 4.58 1.38 7.98
C SER A 34 5.98 1.65 8.52
N THR A 35 6.12 2.47 9.58
CA THR A 35 7.40 2.68 10.25
C THR A 35 7.85 1.44 11.02
N ASP A 36 9.16 1.21 11.04
CA ASP A 36 9.77 0.08 11.76
C ASP A 36 9.40 0.07 13.24
N ALA A 37 9.46 1.23 13.90
CA ALA A 37 9.06 1.38 15.29
C ALA A 37 7.61 0.90 15.55
N ALA A 38 6.68 1.17 14.64
CA ALA A 38 5.29 0.77 14.81
C ALA A 38 5.04 -0.70 14.45
N LYS A 39 5.71 -1.24 13.43
CA LYS A 39 5.71 -2.68 13.11
C LYS A 39 6.26 -3.49 14.29
N ASN A 40 7.40 -3.06 14.85
CA ASN A 40 8.05 -3.64 16.02
C ASN A 40 7.15 -3.60 17.25
N LEU A 41 6.51 -2.46 17.51
CA LEU A 41 5.58 -2.32 18.62
C LEU A 41 4.33 -3.21 18.45
N TYR A 42 3.78 -3.31 17.23
CA TYR A 42 2.63 -4.16 16.97
C TYR A 42 2.96 -5.65 17.11
N ALA A 43 4.12 -6.08 16.59
CA ALA A 43 4.63 -7.43 16.78
C ALA A 43 4.84 -7.77 18.26
N TYR A 44 5.32 -6.81 19.06
CA TYR A 44 5.39 -6.96 20.51
C TYR A 44 4.00 -7.20 21.13
N PHE A 45 2.99 -6.40 20.79
CA PHE A 45 1.63 -6.60 21.29
C PHE A 45 1.08 -7.98 20.91
N LEU A 46 1.27 -8.41 19.66
CA LEU A 46 0.86 -9.73 19.19
C LEU A 46 1.55 -10.86 19.98
N ASP A 47 2.86 -10.75 20.20
CA ASP A 47 3.61 -11.76 20.95
C ASP A 47 3.14 -11.87 22.41
N GLN A 48 2.81 -10.75 23.04
CA GLN A 48 2.33 -10.74 24.42
C GLN A 48 0.86 -11.15 24.58
N TYR A 49 0.04 -10.95 23.55
CA TYR A 49 -1.40 -11.16 23.64
C TYR A 49 -1.74 -12.61 24.02
N GLY A 50 -2.59 -12.76 25.04
CA GLY A 50 -2.93 -14.07 25.64
C GLY A 50 -1.86 -14.68 26.56
N LYS A 51 -0.61 -14.21 26.52
CA LYS A 51 0.50 -14.70 27.37
C LYS A 51 0.72 -13.83 28.61
N LYS A 52 0.62 -12.51 28.44
CA LYS A 52 0.75 -11.49 29.48
C LYS A 52 -0.22 -10.33 29.21
N THR A 53 -0.46 -9.49 30.21
CA THR A 53 -1.14 -8.21 30.05
C THR A 53 -0.16 -7.07 30.31
N ILE A 54 -0.18 -6.04 29.48
CA ILE A 54 0.71 -4.89 29.58
C ILE A 54 0.08 -3.85 30.52
N SER A 55 0.82 -3.39 31.53
CA SER A 55 0.32 -2.36 32.46
C SER A 55 0.38 -0.98 31.83
N SER A 56 -0.71 -0.22 31.96
CA SER A 56 -0.81 1.17 31.50
C SER A 56 -1.44 2.06 32.57
N VAL A 57 -1.09 3.34 32.54
CA VAL A 57 -1.69 4.37 33.38
C VAL A 57 -1.93 5.63 32.56
N MET A 58 -3.02 6.34 32.85
CA MET A 58 -3.30 7.62 32.24
C MET A 58 -2.38 8.71 32.81
N ALA A 59 -1.97 9.66 31.96
CA ALA A 59 -1.38 10.91 32.41
C ALA A 59 -2.28 11.61 33.44
N ASN A 60 -1.72 12.50 34.25
CA ASN A 60 -2.57 13.42 35.00
C ASN A 60 -3.16 14.44 34.02
N VAL A 61 -4.39 14.19 33.57
CA VAL A 61 -5.12 14.95 32.55
C VAL A 61 -4.60 14.79 31.11
N ASN A 62 -3.35 15.12 30.81
CA ASN A 62 -2.91 15.31 29.42
C ASN A 62 -1.48 14.84 29.09
N TRP A 63 -0.47 15.70 29.24
CA TRP A 63 0.83 15.60 28.59
C TRP A 63 1.97 15.44 29.60
N ASN A 64 1.89 14.41 30.46
CA ASN A 64 2.86 14.15 31.54
C ASN A 64 2.81 12.71 32.05
N ASN A 65 3.77 12.36 32.92
CA ASN A 65 3.95 11.01 33.49
C ASN A 65 3.65 10.97 35.00
N THR A 66 2.93 11.96 35.54
CA THR A 66 2.80 12.18 37.00
C THR A 66 2.21 10.97 37.73
N CYS A 67 1.19 10.33 37.17
CA CYS A 67 0.58 9.15 37.77
C CYS A 67 1.53 7.94 37.74
N ALA A 68 2.26 7.74 36.63
CA ALA A 68 3.28 6.68 36.54
C ALA A 68 4.38 6.83 37.60
N GLU A 69 4.83 8.06 37.87
CA GLU A 69 5.81 8.35 38.93
C GLU A 69 5.29 7.96 40.34
N LYS A 70 3.99 8.17 40.60
CA LYS A 70 3.39 7.78 41.89
C LYS A 70 3.22 6.27 42.00
N VAL A 71 2.85 5.59 40.92
CA VAL A 71 2.82 4.11 40.89
C VAL A 71 4.22 3.54 41.16
N TYR A 72 5.27 4.12 40.57
CA TYR A 72 6.65 3.72 40.86
C TYR A 72 7.02 3.94 42.33
N LYS A 73 6.68 5.10 42.92
CA LYS A 73 6.93 5.37 44.35
C LYS A 73 6.23 4.36 45.27
N LEU A 74 5.03 3.92 44.91
CA LEU A 74 4.27 2.94 45.70
C LEU A 74 4.82 1.52 45.55
N THR A 75 5.17 1.11 44.33
CA THR A 75 5.37 -0.31 43.99
C THR A 75 6.82 -0.69 43.67
N GLY A 76 7.69 0.31 43.48
CA GLY A 76 9.05 0.14 42.97
C GLY A 76 9.12 -0.18 41.46
N LYS A 77 8.00 -0.11 40.72
CA LYS A 77 7.94 -0.41 39.28
C LYS A 77 7.10 0.59 38.52
N TYR A 78 7.56 0.97 37.34
CA TYR A 78 6.76 1.78 36.41
C TYR A 78 5.77 0.89 35.65
N PRO A 79 4.54 1.38 35.39
CA PRO A 79 3.69 0.81 34.34
C PRO A 79 4.45 0.74 33.01
N ALA A 80 4.20 -0.27 32.19
CA ALA A 80 4.87 -0.42 30.90
C ALA A 80 4.46 0.66 29.88
N MET A 81 3.22 1.14 29.98
CA MET A 81 2.63 2.15 29.10
C MET A 81 2.22 3.39 29.89
N ASN A 82 2.31 4.56 29.25
CA ASN A 82 1.71 5.80 29.71
C ASN A 82 0.83 6.37 28.59
N CYS A 83 -0.41 6.71 28.91
CA CYS A 83 -1.36 7.27 27.96
C CYS A 83 -1.39 8.81 28.08
N TYR A 84 -1.26 9.50 26.96
CA TYR A 84 -1.31 10.96 26.86
C TYR A 84 -2.55 11.44 26.12
N ASP A 85 -3.09 12.59 26.52
CA ASP A 85 -4.31 13.15 25.92
C ASP A 85 -4.08 14.48 25.20
N PHE A 86 -4.55 14.58 23.96
CA PHE A 86 -4.64 15.83 23.19
C PHE A 86 -5.83 16.73 23.59
N ILE A 87 -6.50 16.44 24.71
CA ILE A 87 -7.67 17.18 25.24
C ILE A 87 -7.56 18.71 25.20
N HIS A 88 -6.36 19.25 25.35
CA HIS A 88 -6.09 20.69 25.40
C HIS A 88 -5.34 21.24 24.18
N ILE A 89 -5.29 20.50 23.06
CA ILE A 89 -4.55 20.92 21.85
C ILE A 89 -5.02 22.28 21.30
N CYS A 90 -6.29 22.64 21.53
CA CYS A 90 -6.85 23.93 21.13
C CYS A 90 -6.15 25.13 21.80
N PHE A 91 -5.60 24.95 23.00
CA PHE A 91 -4.85 25.98 23.73
C PHE A 91 -3.37 26.03 23.35
N SER A 92 -2.86 25.02 22.64
CA SER A 92 -1.43 24.87 22.40
C SER A 92 -0.90 25.84 21.33
N PRO A 93 0.29 26.45 21.53
CA PRO A 93 1.06 26.47 22.79
C PRO A 93 0.51 27.49 23.79
N ALA A 94 0.49 27.12 25.08
CA ALA A 94 0.18 28.00 26.22
C ALA A 94 1.19 27.80 27.35
N ASN A 95 1.23 28.73 28.31
CA ASN A 95 2.16 28.66 29.44
C ASN A 95 1.98 27.45 30.37
N TRP A 96 0.81 26.79 30.32
CA TRP A 96 0.48 25.63 31.15
C TRP A 96 0.37 24.32 30.34
N ILE A 97 0.38 24.39 29.00
CA ILE A 97 0.36 23.21 28.12
C ILE A 97 0.99 23.53 26.76
N ASP A 98 1.92 22.69 26.32
CA ASP A 98 2.55 22.83 25.00
C ASP A 98 2.80 21.43 24.39
N TYR A 99 1.97 21.05 23.42
CA TYR A 99 2.12 19.78 22.68
C TYR A 99 3.21 19.85 21.61
N THR A 100 3.76 21.04 21.33
CA THR A 100 4.89 21.19 20.43
C THR A 100 6.20 20.73 21.07
N ASP A 101 6.25 20.69 22.41
CA ASP A 101 7.27 20.06 23.22
C ASP A 101 6.93 18.58 23.46
N ILE A 102 7.66 17.70 22.78
CA ILE A 102 7.47 16.25 22.89
C ILE A 102 8.26 15.63 24.05
N THR A 103 9.00 16.42 24.84
CA THR A 103 9.88 15.92 25.90
C THR A 103 9.18 14.96 26.87
N PRO A 104 7.95 15.22 27.36
CA PRO A 104 7.28 14.28 28.27
C PRO A 104 7.09 12.87 27.68
N VAL A 105 6.78 12.79 26.38
CA VAL A 105 6.58 11.54 25.65
C VAL A 105 7.93 10.90 25.30
N LYS A 106 8.88 11.71 24.86
CA LYS A 106 10.22 11.26 24.49
C LYS A 106 10.96 10.67 25.68
N ASP A 107 10.94 11.33 26.84
CA ASP A 107 11.60 10.86 28.06
C ASP A 107 11.03 9.51 28.52
N TRP A 108 9.72 9.31 28.38
CA TRP A 108 9.09 8.03 28.68
C TRP A 108 9.55 6.93 27.71
N HIS A 109 9.56 7.23 26.41
CA HIS A 109 10.00 6.31 25.37
C HIS A 109 11.48 5.93 25.53
N ASP A 110 12.36 6.92 25.69
CA ASP A 110 13.80 6.74 25.88
C ASP A 110 14.11 5.90 27.14
N ALA A 111 13.23 5.92 28.14
CA ALA A 111 13.31 5.08 29.33
C ALA A 111 12.73 3.65 29.16
N GLY A 112 12.42 3.24 27.93
CA GLY A 112 11.86 1.93 27.57
C GLY A 112 10.34 1.83 27.73
N GLY A 113 9.64 2.95 27.88
CA GLY A 113 8.20 3.00 28.01
C GLY A 113 7.46 2.96 26.68
N ILE A 114 6.32 2.26 26.64
CA ILE A 114 5.42 2.26 25.49
C ILE A 114 4.52 3.49 25.56
N VAL A 115 4.30 4.14 24.42
CA VAL A 115 3.47 5.34 24.30
C VAL A 115 2.06 4.95 23.85
N GLN A 116 1.06 5.46 24.55
CA GLN A 116 -0.35 5.44 24.13
C GLN A 116 -0.83 6.88 24.00
N LEU A 117 -1.60 7.17 22.95
CA LEU A 117 -2.16 8.48 22.66
C LEU A 117 -3.68 8.35 22.57
N MET A 118 -4.39 9.32 23.13
CA MET A 118 -5.83 9.47 22.96
C MET A 118 -6.21 10.93 22.81
N TRP A 119 -7.49 11.18 22.51
CA TRP A 119 -7.98 12.54 22.35
C TRP A 119 -9.44 12.69 22.79
N HIS A 120 -9.63 13.36 23.92
CA HIS A 120 -10.89 14.03 24.23
C HIS A 120 -11.04 15.26 23.33
N PHE A 121 -11.70 15.11 22.19
CA PHE A 121 -11.76 16.16 21.17
C PHE A 121 -12.65 17.32 21.62
N ASN A 122 -12.06 18.28 22.32
CA ASN A 122 -12.71 19.51 22.75
C ASN A 122 -13.05 20.43 21.56
N VAL A 123 -14.27 20.94 21.56
CA VAL A 123 -14.82 21.87 20.58
C VAL A 123 -15.38 23.12 21.28
N PRO A 124 -15.44 24.28 20.61
CA PRO A 124 -16.02 25.49 21.18
C PRO A 124 -17.49 25.24 21.57
N LYS A 125 -17.98 25.82 22.68
CA LYS A 125 -19.40 25.76 23.07
C LYS A 125 -20.35 26.36 22.01
N SER A 126 -19.86 27.29 21.20
CA SER A 126 -20.55 27.82 20.02
C SER A 126 -19.52 28.41 19.05
N GLN A 127 -19.92 28.72 17.81
CA GLN A 127 -19.03 29.37 16.84
C GLN A 127 -18.43 30.66 17.45
N GLY A 128 -17.10 30.74 17.51
CA GLY A 128 -16.37 31.87 18.11
C GLY A 128 -16.25 31.88 19.64
N SER A 129 -16.74 30.84 20.34
CA SER A 129 -16.55 30.69 21.79
C SER A 129 -15.08 30.42 22.14
N THR A 130 -14.67 30.87 23.34
CA THR A 130 -13.36 30.54 23.96
C THR A 130 -13.48 29.51 25.09
N ASP A 131 -14.71 29.09 25.40
CA ASP A 131 -14.99 27.95 26.27
C ASP A 131 -15.13 26.69 25.41
N PHE A 132 -14.52 25.60 25.85
CA PHE A 132 -14.48 24.32 25.13
C PHE A 132 -15.10 23.19 25.94
N THR A 133 -15.61 22.18 25.24
CA THR A 133 -16.22 20.98 25.82
C THR A 133 -16.21 19.85 24.78
N CYS A 134 -16.35 18.60 25.21
CA CYS A 134 -16.66 17.48 24.32
C CYS A 134 -18.09 16.96 24.52
N THR A 135 -18.83 17.54 25.46
CA THR A 135 -20.18 17.14 25.84
C THR A 135 -21.23 17.75 24.89
N PRO A 136 -22.04 16.93 24.19
CA PRO A 136 -23.00 17.41 23.18
C PRO A 136 -24.01 18.44 23.69
N SER A 137 -24.44 18.34 24.95
CA SER A 137 -25.42 19.25 25.55
C SER A 137 -24.85 20.63 25.90
N GLU A 138 -23.53 20.78 25.87
CA GLU A 138 -22.83 22.01 26.23
C GLU A 138 -22.29 22.77 25.02
N THR A 139 -22.46 22.23 23.81
CA THR A 139 -21.99 22.83 22.57
C THR A 139 -23.05 22.85 21.46
N THR A 140 -23.00 23.86 20.60
CA THR A 140 -23.75 23.88 19.34
C THR A 140 -23.05 23.14 18.20
N PHE A 141 -21.84 22.62 18.41
CA PHE A 141 -21.08 21.84 17.44
C PHE A 141 -21.82 20.55 17.07
N LYS A 142 -21.99 20.27 15.78
CA LYS A 142 -22.65 19.06 15.28
C LYS A 142 -21.65 18.15 14.56
N ALA A 143 -21.62 16.87 14.93
CA ALA A 143 -20.78 15.87 14.29
C ALA A 143 -21.04 15.78 12.78
N SER A 144 -22.31 15.81 12.38
CA SER A 144 -22.75 15.77 10.99
C SER A 144 -22.25 16.94 10.15
N ASN A 145 -21.94 18.09 10.76
CA ASN A 145 -21.41 19.27 10.08
C ASN A 145 -19.88 19.24 9.94
N ALA A 146 -19.16 18.45 10.75
CA ALA A 146 -17.69 18.45 10.76
C ALA A 146 -17.06 17.99 9.44
N LEU A 147 -17.81 17.27 8.59
CA LEU A 147 -17.36 16.85 7.25
C LEU A 147 -18.04 17.63 6.11
N VAL A 148 -18.83 18.65 6.43
CA VAL A 148 -19.50 19.50 5.44
C VAL A 148 -18.64 20.74 5.18
N SER A 149 -18.02 20.80 4.01
CA SER A 149 -17.16 21.92 3.62
C SER A 149 -17.89 23.27 3.76
N GLY A 150 -17.21 24.25 4.36
CA GLY A 150 -17.74 25.60 4.59
C GLY A 150 -18.47 25.81 5.90
N THR A 151 -18.71 24.76 6.71
CA THR A 151 -19.20 24.93 8.09
C THR A 151 -18.06 25.31 9.03
N TRP A 152 -18.40 25.91 10.18
CA TRP A 152 -17.39 26.27 11.19
C TRP A 152 -16.89 25.03 11.93
N GLU A 153 -17.74 24.01 12.07
CA GLU A 153 -17.36 22.70 12.62
C GLU A 153 -16.30 22.02 11.76
N ASN A 154 -16.47 22.07 10.43
CA ASN A 154 -15.50 21.53 9.49
C ASN A 154 -14.16 22.25 9.57
N THR A 155 -14.18 23.58 9.62
CA THR A 155 -12.96 24.39 9.78
C THR A 155 -12.24 24.01 11.07
N TRP A 156 -12.96 23.99 12.20
CA TRP A 156 -12.40 23.61 13.49
C TRP A 156 -11.83 22.18 13.50
N PHE A 157 -12.57 21.22 12.93
CA PHE A 157 -12.20 19.81 12.88
C PHE A 157 -10.83 19.63 12.23
N TYR A 158 -10.63 20.16 11.02
CA TYR A 158 -9.38 20.03 10.29
C TYR A 158 -8.24 20.87 10.90
N GLU A 159 -8.52 22.07 11.43
CA GLU A 159 -7.50 22.88 12.11
C GLU A 159 -6.94 22.20 13.36
N GLN A 160 -7.78 21.54 14.16
CA GLN A 160 -7.30 20.80 15.33
C GLN A 160 -6.58 19.51 14.91
N MET A 161 -7.06 18.80 13.88
CA MET A 161 -6.35 17.65 13.33
C MET A 161 -4.96 18.03 12.80
N ASP A 162 -4.79 19.20 12.18
CA ASP A 162 -3.48 19.73 11.76
C ASP A 162 -2.51 19.85 12.94
N LYS A 163 -2.98 20.38 14.09
CA LYS A 163 -2.15 20.52 15.30
C LYS A 163 -1.76 19.17 15.91
N VAL A 164 -2.71 18.24 15.98
CA VAL A 164 -2.44 16.87 16.46
C VAL A 164 -1.46 16.17 15.52
N ALA A 165 -1.71 16.24 14.21
CA ALA A 165 -0.85 15.65 13.18
C ALA A 165 0.58 16.19 13.26
N ALA A 166 0.76 17.50 13.44
CA ALA A 166 2.08 18.11 13.61
C ALA A 166 2.82 17.57 14.85
N SER A 167 2.11 17.30 15.94
CA SER A 167 2.70 16.72 17.16
C SER A 167 3.08 15.26 16.95
N ILE A 168 2.23 14.47 16.29
CA ILE A 168 2.49 13.06 15.99
C ILE A 168 3.65 12.90 14.99
N LEU A 169 3.75 13.77 13.99
CA LEU A 169 4.87 13.76 13.05
C LEU A 169 6.21 14.02 13.75
N LYS A 170 6.26 14.90 14.76
CA LYS A 170 7.46 15.06 15.59
C LYS A 170 7.81 13.81 16.38
N LEU A 171 6.81 13.10 16.90
CA LEU A 171 7.03 11.81 17.56
C LEU A 171 7.58 10.78 16.56
N GLN A 172 7.02 10.72 15.34
CA GLN A 172 7.50 9.86 14.26
C GLN A 172 8.96 10.18 13.88
N GLU A 173 9.30 11.46 13.70
CA GLU A 173 10.66 11.92 13.43
C GLU A 173 11.64 11.53 14.54
N ALA A 174 11.17 11.46 15.78
CA ALA A 174 11.94 11.00 16.93
C ALA A 174 12.00 9.46 17.05
N GLY A 175 11.45 8.71 16.09
CA GLY A 175 11.41 7.24 16.09
C GLY A 175 10.40 6.64 17.07
N ILE A 176 9.43 7.43 17.53
CA ILE A 176 8.43 7.01 18.52
C ILE A 176 7.19 6.49 17.80
N ALA A 177 6.81 5.25 18.08
CA ALA A 177 5.51 4.71 17.72
C ALA A 177 4.55 4.73 18.92
N ALA A 178 3.24 4.79 18.63
CA ALA A 178 2.24 4.82 19.67
C ALA A 178 0.99 4.03 19.30
N THR A 179 0.28 3.52 20.30
CA THR A 179 -1.13 3.18 20.09
C THR A 179 -1.97 4.45 20.07
N TRP A 180 -3.00 4.50 19.21
CA TRP A 180 -3.83 5.67 18.98
C TRP A 180 -5.30 5.34 19.20
N ARG A 181 -5.92 5.96 20.20
CA ARG A 181 -7.31 5.71 20.62
C ARG A 181 -8.18 6.98 20.51
N PRO A 182 -8.48 7.47 19.29
CA PRO A 182 -9.34 8.63 19.09
C PRO A 182 -10.82 8.27 19.26
N PHE A 183 -11.67 9.30 19.39
CA PHE A 183 -13.13 9.18 19.35
C PHE A 183 -13.71 8.00 20.15
N HIS A 184 -13.14 7.75 21.32
CA HIS A 184 -13.48 6.64 22.20
C HIS A 184 -14.94 6.74 22.71
N GLU A 185 -15.49 5.61 23.15
CA GLU A 185 -16.85 5.49 23.71
C GLU A 185 -17.97 6.09 22.85
N ALA A 186 -17.82 6.04 21.53
CA ALA A 186 -18.68 6.77 20.59
C ALA A 186 -20.17 6.50 20.75
N ALA A 187 -20.57 5.23 20.97
CA ALA A 187 -21.97 4.89 21.10
C ALA A 187 -22.60 5.46 22.40
N GLY A 188 -21.82 5.63 23.47
CA GLY A 188 -22.34 5.89 24.81
C GLY A 188 -23.55 5.00 25.14
N ASN A 189 -24.70 5.62 25.42
CA ASN A 189 -25.97 4.90 25.67
C ASN A 189 -26.88 4.77 24.43
N ALA A 190 -26.42 5.15 23.23
CA ALA A 190 -27.23 5.17 22.01
C ALA A 190 -27.76 3.80 21.57
N CYS A 191 -27.10 2.72 22.00
CA CYS A 191 -27.51 1.35 21.71
C CYS A 191 -28.56 0.78 22.68
N ALA A 192 -29.14 1.59 23.57
CA ALA A 192 -30.20 1.12 24.46
C ALA A 192 -31.43 0.65 23.65
N LYS A 193 -32.00 -0.49 24.04
CA LYS A 193 -33.21 -1.04 23.40
C LYS A 193 -34.44 -0.20 23.72
N GLN A 194 -34.47 0.41 24.90
CA GLN A 194 -35.41 1.46 25.22
C GLN A 194 -34.89 2.78 24.67
N GLN A 195 -35.75 3.59 24.05
CA GLN A 195 -35.39 4.93 23.57
C GLN A 195 -35.87 5.98 24.58
N ALA A 196 -34.95 6.83 25.05
CA ALA A 196 -35.21 7.94 25.97
C ALA A 196 -34.13 9.04 25.83
N ASP A 197 -34.29 10.18 26.48
CA ASP A 197 -33.33 11.29 26.37
C ASP A 197 -31.92 10.94 26.88
N TRP A 198 -31.84 10.04 27.86
CA TRP A 198 -30.56 9.55 28.42
C TRP A 198 -29.88 8.48 27.55
N THR A 199 -30.54 7.98 26.49
CA THR A 199 -30.05 6.91 25.61
C THR A 199 -29.34 7.49 24.38
N LYS A 200 -28.44 8.44 24.61
CA LYS A 200 -27.63 9.11 23.59
C LYS A 200 -26.14 8.94 23.90
N ALA A 201 -25.30 9.22 22.90
CA ALA A 201 -23.87 9.32 23.10
C ALA A 201 -23.56 10.48 24.05
N TRP A 202 -22.56 10.32 24.93
CA TRP A 202 -22.12 11.38 25.85
C TRP A 202 -21.01 12.27 25.26
N PHE A 203 -20.49 11.92 24.08
CA PHE A 203 -19.53 12.71 23.32
C PHE A 203 -20.07 13.17 21.98
N TRP A 204 -19.66 14.36 21.52
CA TRP A 204 -20.19 14.96 20.30
C TRP A 204 -20.00 14.07 19.06
N TRP A 205 -18.88 13.35 18.96
CA TRP A 205 -18.53 12.53 17.80
C TRP A 205 -19.49 11.36 17.56
N GLY A 206 -20.21 10.92 18.59
CA GLY A 206 -21.24 9.90 18.46
C GLY A 206 -22.68 10.43 18.43
N TYR A 207 -22.88 11.73 18.66
CA TYR A 207 -24.21 12.27 18.94
C TYR A 207 -25.17 12.22 17.73
N ASP A 208 -24.61 12.29 16.51
CA ASP A 208 -25.36 12.20 15.24
C ASP A 208 -25.35 10.77 14.65
N GLY A 209 -25.09 9.75 15.48
CA GLY A 209 -25.26 8.33 15.16
C GLY A 209 -24.08 7.63 14.49
N ALA A 210 -24.21 6.31 14.37
CA ALA A 210 -23.14 5.40 13.95
C ALA A 210 -22.56 5.70 12.55
N ASP A 211 -23.39 6.07 11.58
CA ASP A 211 -22.91 6.37 10.23
C ASP A 211 -22.11 7.67 10.17
N THR A 212 -22.50 8.68 10.94
CA THR A 212 -21.72 9.92 11.09
C THR A 212 -20.39 9.62 11.76
N TYR A 213 -20.42 8.84 12.84
CA TYR A 213 -19.22 8.42 13.57
C TYR A 213 -18.20 7.70 12.67
N LYS A 214 -18.63 6.69 11.91
CA LYS A 214 -17.74 5.96 11.00
C LYS A 214 -17.09 6.89 9.97
N LYS A 215 -17.84 7.86 9.43
CA LYS A 215 -17.28 8.86 8.51
C LYS A 215 -16.24 9.74 9.18
N LEU A 216 -16.43 10.14 10.44
CA LEU A 216 -15.43 10.91 11.20
C LEU A 216 -14.15 10.11 11.44
N TRP A 217 -14.30 8.83 11.82
CA TRP A 217 -13.16 7.92 12.00
C TRP A 217 -12.34 7.80 10.72
N ILE A 218 -13.00 7.44 9.61
CA ILE A 218 -12.35 7.26 8.30
C ILE A 218 -11.72 8.58 7.84
N ALA A 219 -12.39 9.72 8.02
CA ALA A 219 -11.83 11.02 7.68
C ALA A 219 -10.54 11.33 8.46
N MET A 220 -10.48 11.03 9.76
CA MET A 220 -9.23 11.21 10.53
C MET A 220 -8.13 10.24 10.08
N TYR A 221 -8.51 8.98 9.84
CA TYR A 221 -7.59 7.94 9.37
C TYR A 221 -6.92 8.34 8.05
N ASP A 222 -7.74 8.67 7.05
CA ASP A 222 -7.26 9.07 5.72
C ASP A 222 -6.48 10.38 5.79
N TYR A 223 -6.92 11.34 6.61
CA TYR A 223 -6.21 12.60 6.80
C TYR A 223 -4.82 12.40 7.42
N PHE A 224 -4.69 11.57 8.46
CA PHE A 224 -3.39 11.27 9.06
C PHE A 224 -2.48 10.53 8.09
N LYS A 225 -3.01 9.55 7.35
CA LYS A 225 -2.29 8.85 6.29
C LYS A 225 -1.79 9.83 5.22
N GLN A 226 -2.63 10.76 4.78
CA GLN A 226 -2.28 11.82 3.82
C GLN A 226 -1.18 12.76 4.34
N LYS A 227 -1.15 13.01 5.66
CA LYS A 227 -0.10 13.79 6.32
C LYS A 227 1.22 13.04 6.49
N GLY A 228 1.29 11.76 6.09
CA GLY A 228 2.49 10.92 6.24
C GLY A 228 2.67 10.34 7.64
N ILE A 229 1.61 10.28 8.44
CA ILE A 229 1.62 9.65 9.76
C ILE A 229 1.47 8.14 9.60
N ASN A 230 2.53 7.43 9.96
CA ASN A 230 2.73 6.00 9.72
C ASN A 230 3.29 5.29 10.97
N ASN A 231 3.21 5.92 12.15
CA ASN A 231 3.73 5.44 13.42
C ASN A 231 2.65 5.07 14.46
N LEU A 232 1.40 4.88 14.01
CA LEU A 232 0.24 4.65 14.87
C LEU A 232 -0.35 3.24 14.72
N ILE A 233 -0.74 2.64 15.85
CA ILE A 233 -1.55 1.42 15.94
C ILE A 233 -2.95 1.80 16.41
N TRP A 234 -3.98 1.62 15.58
CA TRP A 234 -5.32 2.18 15.77
C TRP A 234 -6.20 1.34 16.69
N MET A 235 -6.73 1.97 17.73
CA MET A 235 -7.56 1.34 18.76
C MET A 235 -8.99 1.88 18.73
N TRP A 236 -9.96 1.05 18.35
CA TRP A 236 -11.37 1.41 18.42
C TRP A 236 -11.99 0.98 19.75
N THR A 237 -12.69 1.89 20.42
CA THR A 237 -13.33 1.59 21.71
C THR A 237 -14.80 1.19 21.52
N THR A 238 -15.13 -0.05 21.87
CA THR A 238 -16.50 -0.57 21.88
C THR A 238 -17.16 -0.33 23.24
N GLN A 239 -18.46 -0.02 23.24
CA GLN A 239 -19.33 -0.10 24.41
C GLN A 239 -19.83 -1.53 24.68
N ASN A 240 -19.66 -2.45 23.72
CA ASN A 240 -20.21 -3.79 23.72
C ASN A 240 -21.72 -3.73 24.04
N TYR A 241 -22.19 -4.44 25.06
CA TYR A 241 -23.57 -4.38 25.53
C TYR A 241 -23.77 -3.41 26.72
N ASN A 242 -22.83 -2.48 26.97
CA ASN A 242 -22.82 -1.64 28.17
C ASN A 242 -23.03 -2.46 29.47
N GLY A 243 -22.45 -3.67 29.54
CA GLY A 243 -22.59 -4.61 30.66
C GLY A 243 -23.93 -5.35 30.79
N ASP A 244 -24.94 -5.08 29.95
CA ASP A 244 -26.25 -5.72 30.05
C ASP A 244 -26.92 -5.90 28.68
N SER A 245 -26.70 -7.07 28.08
CA SER A 245 -27.27 -7.45 26.78
C SER A 245 -28.80 -7.56 26.77
N SER A 246 -29.45 -7.56 27.94
CA SER A 246 -30.92 -7.46 28.01
C SER A 246 -31.41 -6.03 27.70
N LYS A 247 -30.60 -5.01 28.03
CA LYS A 247 -30.96 -3.57 27.91
C LYS A 247 -30.35 -2.89 26.69
N TYR A 248 -29.21 -3.35 26.21
CA TYR A 248 -28.51 -2.74 25.08
C TYR A 248 -28.35 -3.73 23.93
N ASN A 249 -28.37 -3.20 22.71
CA ASN A 249 -27.81 -3.89 21.56
C ASN A 249 -26.29 -3.72 21.57
N GLN A 250 -25.56 -4.64 20.93
CA GLN A 250 -24.14 -4.45 20.69
C GLN A 250 -23.93 -3.30 19.71
N ASP A 251 -22.83 -2.56 19.85
CA ASP A 251 -22.49 -1.40 19.02
C ASP A 251 -21.73 -1.75 17.73
N THR A 252 -21.97 -2.93 17.16
CA THR A 252 -21.27 -3.41 15.96
C THR A 252 -21.48 -2.52 14.73
N ASN A 253 -22.59 -1.80 14.65
CA ASN A 253 -22.86 -0.84 13.57
C ASN A 253 -22.01 0.44 13.64
N TRP A 254 -21.35 0.69 14.79
CA TRP A 254 -20.40 1.78 15.00
C TRP A 254 -18.97 1.37 14.61
N TYR A 255 -18.70 0.09 14.43
CA TYR A 255 -17.37 -0.40 14.06
C TYR A 255 -16.90 0.21 12.73
N PRO A 256 -15.74 0.90 12.68
CA PRO A 256 -15.24 1.53 11.46
C PRO A 256 -14.92 0.55 10.32
N GLY A 257 -14.55 -0.69 10.66
CA GLY A 257 -14.17 -1.75 9.71
C GLY A 257 -12.75 -2.27 9.91
N ASP A 258 -12.50 -3.50 9.46
CA ASP A 258 -11.23 -4.20 9.68
C ASP A 258 -10.01 -3.46 9.12
N GLN A 259 -10.17 -2.77 7.99
CA GLN A 259 -9.11 -1.99 7.34
C GLN A 259 -8.76 -0.67 8.06
N TYR A 260 -9.46 -0.31 9.15
CA TYR A 260 -9.26 0.96 9.86
C TYR A 260 -8.96 0.78 11.36
N VAL A 261 -8.87 -0.46 11.84
CA VAL A 261 -8.73 -0.78 13.27
C VAL A 261 -7.78 -1.96 13.47
N ASP A 262 -6.78 -1.78 14.35
CA ASP A 262 -5.86 -2.84 14.76
C ASP A 262 -6.35 -3.57 16.03
N ILE A 263 -6.84 -2.81 17.01
CA ILE A 263 -7.14 -3.30 18.36
C ILE A 263 -8.53 -2.85 18.80
N ILE A 264 -9.26 -3.72 19.48
CA ILE A 264 -10.55 -3.41 20.12
C ILE A 264 -10.33 -3.09 21.60
N ALA A 265 -10.73 -1.91 22.03
CA ALA A 265 -10.65 -1.45 23.41
C ALA A 265 -12.03 -1.46 24.08
N ARG A 266 -12.07 -1.71 25.39
CA ARG A 266 -13.29 -1.61 26.22
C ARG A 266 -12.97 -0.87 27.51
N ASP A 267 -13.88 0.00 27.93
CA ASP A 267 -13.70 0.85 29.11
C ASP A 267 -14.64 0.38 30.25
N LEU A 268 -14.08 -0.08 31.38
CA LEU A 268 -14.82 -0.73 32.47
C LEU A 268 -14.47 -0.17 33.85
N TYR A 269 -15.46 0.43 34.54
CA TYR A 269 -15.30 1.01 35.86
C TYR A 269 -16.06 0.23 36.95
N GLY A 270 -15.33 -0.28 37.95
CA GLY A 270 -15.88 -1.08 39.06
C GLY A 270 -16.37 -2.48 38.68
N TYR A 271 -15.88 -3.05 37.57
CA TYR A 271 -16.26 -4.40 37.14
C TYR A 271 -15.40 -5.44 37.83
N ASP A 272 -16.01 -6.49 38.36
CA ASP A 272 -15.29 -7.61 38.97
C ASP A 272 -14.65 -8.54 37.92
N ALA A 273 -13.92 -9.57 38.38
CA ALA A 273 -13.25 -10.51 37.48
C ALA A 273 -14.22 -11.33 36.60
N ALA A 274 -15.44 -11.63 37.07
CA ALA A 274 -16.43 -12.37 36.31
C ALA A 274 -17.06 -11.51 35.21
N GLN A 275 -17.35 -10.24 35.52
CA GLN A 275 -17.86 -9.27 34.55
C GLN A 275 -16.81 -8.94 33.49
N ASN A 276 -15.53 -8.84 33.89
CA ASN A 276 -14.42 -8.71 32.94
C ASN A 276 -14.36 -9.89 31.96
N LEU A 277 -14.49 -11.14 32.45
CA LEU A 277 -14.50 -12.32 31.60
C LEU A 277 -15.68 -12.31 30.61
N GLN A 278 -16.85 -11.88 31.07
CA GLN A 278 -18.03 -11.75 30.22
C GLN A 278 -17.76 -10.78 29.06
N GLU A 279 -17.37 -9.54 29.38
CA GLU A 279 -17.07 -8.51 28.38
C GLU A 279 -15.97 -8.97 27.41
N PHE A 280 -14.88 -9.55 27.92
CA PHE A 280 -13.78 -10.06 27.11
C PHE A 280 -14.24 -11.13 26.11
N ASN A 281 -15.01 -12.12 26.56
CA ASN A 281 -15.50 -13.22 25.71
C ASN A 281 -16.50 -12.74 24.66
N GLU A 282 -17.40 -11.82 25.02
CA GLU A 282 -18.36 -11.24 24.09
C GLU A 282 -17.65 -10.46 22.98
N ILE A 283 -16.65 -9.65 23.33
CA ILE A 283 -15.87 -8.88 22.35
C ILE A 283 -15.03 -9.80 21.46
N GLN A 284 -14.34 -10.80 22.04
CA GLN A 284 -13.58 -11.77 21.24
C GLN A 284 -14.47 -12.57 20.28
N ALA A 285 -15.69 -12.91 20.67
CA ALA A 285 -16.63 -13.61 19.81
C ALA A 285 -17.06 -12.74 18.61
N THR A 286 -17.19 -11.43 18.82
CA THR A 286 -17.57 -10.47 17.77
C THR A 286 -16.38 -10.08 16.88
N TYR A 287 -15.18 -9.99 17.43
CA TYR A 287 -13.96 -9.55 16.73
C TYR A 287 -12.81 -10.57 16.89
N PRO A 288 -12.97 -11.80 16.36
CA PRO A 288 -12.03 -12.90 16.61
C PRO A 288 -10.63 -12.68 16.00
N ASN A 289 -10.53 -11.80 15.01
CA ASN A 289 -9.32 -11.41 14.29
C ASN A 289 -8.62 -10.17 14.89
N LYS A 290 -9.01 -9.71 16.08
CA LYS A 290 -8.43 -8.52 16.72
C LYS A 290 -7.94 -8.81 18.14
N MET A 291 -6.88 -8.10 18.54
CA MET A 291 -6.50 -8.05 19.95
C MET A 291 -7.54 -7.25 20.73
N VAL A 292 -7.86 -7.69 21.95
CA VAL A 292 -8.83 -7.05 22.83
C VAL A 292 -8.13 -6.53 24.08
N VAL A 293 -8.36 -5.26 24.44
CA VAL A 293 -7.69 -4.57 25.55
C VAL A 293 -8.68 -3.86 26.45
N LEU A 294 -8.29 -3.67 27.71
CA LEU A 294 -9.03 -2.87 28.69
C LEU A 294 -8.55 -1.41 28.58
N GLY A 295 -9.23 -0.66 27.71
CA GLY A 295 -8.84 0.68 27.25
C GLY A 295 -8.84 1.71 28.37
N GLU A 296 -9.80 1.60 29.28
CA GLU A 296 -9.84 2.29 30.56
C GLU A 296 -10.39 1.39 31.67
N CYS A 297 -9.89 1.58 32.88
CA CYS A 297 -10.45 1.00 34.07
C CYS A 297 -10.21 1.86 35.31
N GLY A 298 -10.98 1.58 36.36
CA GLY A 298 -10.88 2.30 37.61
C GLY A 298 -12.06 2.03 38.53
N TYR A 299 -12.05 2.71 39.66
CA TYR A 299 -13.13 2.74 40.64
C TYR A 299 -14.44 3.16 39.96
N GLY A 300 -15.50 2.42 40.24
CA GLY A 300 -16.85 2.72 39.75
C GLY A 300 -17.90 2.56 40.85
N ASN A 301 -19.17 2.45 40.46
CA ASN A 301 -20.29 2.34 41.41
C ASN A 301 -20.21 1.12 42.34
N ASN A 302 -19.45 0.08 41.97
CA ASN A 302 -19.26 -1.14 42.75
C ASN A 302 -17.93 -1.17 43.52
N GLY A 303 -17.19 -0.06 43.57
CA GLY A 303 -15.88 0.02 44.21
C GLY A 303 -14.72 -0.12 43.23
N ASP A 304 -13.56 -0.57 43.74
CA ASP A 304 -12.39 -0.91 42.93
C ASP A 304 -12.75 -1.99 41.89
N PRO A 305 -12.13 -1.96 40.69
CA PRO A 305 -12.27 -3.05 39.73
C PRO A 305 -11.61 -4.33 40.27
N GLY A 306 -11.94 -5.47 39.67
CA GLY A 306 -11.31 -6.74 40.00
C GLY A 306 -9.77 -6.64 39.96
N LYS A 307 -9.10 -7.25 40.94
CA LYS A 307 -7.63 -7.34 40.96
C LYS A 307 -7.13 -8.02 39.69
N MET A 308 -6.05 -7.51 39.11
CA MET A 308 -5.54 -8.04 37.83
C MET A 308 -5.07 -9.50 37.94
N SER A 309 -4.62 -9.94 39.11
CA SER A 309 -4.39 -11.36 39.39
C SER A 309 -5.63 -12.22 39.14
N ASP A 310 -6.78 -11.75 39.63
CA ASP A 310 -8.05 -12.47 39.63
C ASP A 310 -8.71 -12.39 38.27
N VAL A 311 -8.70 -11.22 37.63
CA VAL A 311 -9.14 -11.00 36.24
C VAL A 311 -8.40 -11.96 35.30
N TRP A 312 -7.07 -12.03 35.42
CA TRP A 312 -6.27 -12.96 34.64
C TRP A 312 -6.59 -14.42 34.97
N ALA A 313 -6.66 -14.79 36.25
CA ALA A 313 -6.96 -16.16 36.66
C ALA A 313 -8.35 -16.63 36.20
N LYS A 314 -9.32 -15.71 36.13
CA LYS A 314 -10.68 -15.98 35.66
C LYS A 314 -10.77 -16.22 34.16
N GLY A 315 -9.82 -15.69 33.38
CA GLY A 315 -9.69 -15.96 31.94
C GLY A 315 -9.82 -14.72 31.05
N ALA A 316 -10.08 -13.54 31.59
CA ALA A 316 -10.08 -12.30 30.82
C ALA A 316 -8.63 -11.90 30.52
N LYS A 317 -8.14 -12.26 29.33
CA LYS A 317 -6.73 -12.07 28.92
C LYS A 317 -6.55 -10.78 28.10
N TRP A 318 -6.93 -9.64 28.68
CA TRP A 318 -6.77 -8.33 28.06
C TRP A 318 -5.31 -8.08 27.64
N GLY A 319 -5.07 -7.61 26.40
CA GLY A 319 -3.71 -7.35 25.89
C GLY A 319 -2.97 -6.26 26.68
N HIS A 320 -3.69 -5.22 27.10
CA HIS A 320 -3.24 -4.29 28.13
C HIS A 320 -4.43 -3.84 28.99
N PHE A 321 -4.13 -3.19 30.11
CA PHE A 321 -5.10 -2.43 30.90
C PHE A 321 -4.57 -1.02 31.17
N MET A 322 -5.43 -0.01 31.15
CA MET A 322 -5.05 1.36 31.52
C MET A 322 -5.93 1.90 32.65
N VAL A 323 -5.30 2.30 33.76
CA VAL A 323 -6.02 2.91 34.88
C VAL A 323 -6.16 4.43 34.68
N TRP A 324 -7.39 4.95 34.81
CA TRP A 324 -7.66 6.38 34.71
C TRP A 324 -7.13 7.18 35.91
N TYR A 325 -6.85 8.46 35.72
CA TYR A 325 -6.44 9.39 36.78
C TYR A 325 -7.66 9.87 37.59
N GLN A 326 -7.47 10.69 38.64
CA GLN A 326 -8.57 11.40 39.32
C GLN A 326 -9.52 10.56 40.22
N GLY A 327 -9.06 9.44 40.79
CA GLY A 327 -9.90 8.65 41.70
C GLY A 327 -9.93 9.08 43.16
N GLY A 328 -8.93 9.86 43.61
CA GLY A 328 -8.71 10.10 45.04
C GLY A 328 -8.49 8.82 45.87
N GLN A 329 -8.20 7.70 45.20
CA GLN A 329 -7.95 6.41 45.82
C GLN A 329 -6.45 6.27 46.09
N GLY A 330 -6.10 5.97 47.35
CA GLY A 330 -4.73 5.69 47.75
C GLY A 330 -3.75 6.85 47.53
N SER A 331 -2.48 6.51 47.33
CA SER A 331 -1.35 7.44 47.18
C SER A 331 -0.94 7.71 45.73
N THR A 332 -1.60 7.06 44.76
CA THR A 332 -1.27 7.17 43.33
C THR A 332 -2.02 8.28 42.60
N ASP A 333 -3.05 8.86 43.22
CA ASP A 333 -4.01 9.80 42.61
C ASP A 333 -4.66 9.25 41.32
N THR A 334 -4.78 7.94 41.23
CA THR A 334 -5.50 7.23 40.17
C THR A 334 -6.84 6.68 40.66
N MET A 335 -7.61 6.08 39.77
CA MET A 335 -8.88 5.43 40.10
C MET A 335 -8.76 4.06 40.74
N CYS A 336 -7.56 3.56 41.08
CA CYS A 336 -7.41 2.30 41.81
C CYS A 336 -6.67 2.49 43.14
N SER A 337 -7.07 1.74 44.16
CA SER A 337 -6.40 1.77 45.47
C SER A 337 -4.94 1.27 45.42
N ASP A 338 -4.19 1.58 46.48
CA ASP A 338 -2.80 1.13 46.64
C ASP A 338 -2.68 -0.41 46.65
N ASP A 339 -3.67 -1.08 47.23
CA ASP A 339 -3.69 -2.55 47.28
C ASP A 339 -3.96 -3.17 45.90
N TRP A 340 -4.76 -2.50 45.07
CA TRP A 340 -4.96 -2.89 43.68
C TRP A 340 -3.68 -2.72 42.86
N TRP A 341 -2.97 -1.59 43.00
CA TRP A 341 -1.70 -1.38 42.30
C TRP A 341 -0.61 -2.35 42.74
N LYS A 342 -0.51 -2.65 44.04
CA LYS A 342 0.43 -3.67 44.54
C LYS A 342 0.12 -5.05 43.96
N ASP A 343 -1.15 -5.41 43.84
CA ASP A 343 -1.56 -6.65 43.16
C ASP A 343 -1.09 -6.67 41.70
N ALA A 344 -1.51 -5.68 40.92
CA ALA A 344 -1.20 -5.61 39.50
C ALA A 344 0.30 -5.62 39.24
N MET A 345 1.09 -4.79 39.93
CA MET A 345 2.52 -4.62 39.68
C MET A 345 3.39 -5.75 40.27
N SER A 346 2.85 -6.57 41.18
CA SER A 346 3.55 -7.76 41.70
C SER A 346 3.21 -9.05 40.92
N SER A 347 2.10 -9.06 40.18
CA SER A 347 1.67 -10.20 39.38
C SER A 347 2.69 -10.60 38.32
N ALA A 348 2.97 -11.90 38.21
CA ALA A 348 3.84 -12.46 37.18
C ALA A 348 3.23 -12.38 35.76
N ASN A 349 1.93 -12.11 35.66
CA ASN A 349 1.22 -12.02 34.38
C ASN A 349 1.12 -10.59 33.85
N VAL A 350 1.59 -9.61 34.63
CA VAL A 350 1.61 -8.21 34.24
C VAL A 350 3.02 -7.81 33.81
N ILE A 351 3.12 -7.14 32.66
CA ILE A 351 4.36 -6.55 32.17
C ILE A 351 4.48 -5.13 32.70
N THR A 352 5.61 -4.85 33.33
CA THR A 352 6.06 -3.55 33.83
C THR A 352 7.15 -2.99 32.92
N ARG A 353 7.47 -1.68 33.00
CA ARG A 353 8.39 -1.02 32.04
C ARG A 353 9.76 -1.70 31.93
N ASP A 354 10.31 -2.15 33.06
CA ASP A 354 11.59 -2.87 33.15
C ASP A 354 11.62 -4.21 32.41
N LYS A 355 10.45 -4.72 31.99
CA LYS A 355 10.29 -5.98 31.25
C LYS A 355 9.89 -5.78 29.80
N VAL A 356 9.75 -4.54 29.34
CA VAL A 356 9.43 -4.24 27.94
C VAL A 356 10.66 -4.54 27.10
N VAL A 357 10.51 -5.45 26.14
CA VAL A 357 11.53 -5.78 25.13
C VAL A 357 10.84 -5.81 23.78
N ILE A 358 10.83 -4.68 23.09
CA ILE A 358 10.25 -4.56 21.75
C ILE A 358 11.23 -5.23 20.76
N PRO A 359 10.80 -6.25 20.01
CA PRO A 359 11.66 -6.94 19.04
C PRO A 359 11.91 -6.03 17.84
N ASP A 360 13.09 -6.16 17.22
CA ASP A 360 13.37 -5.56 15.93
C ASP A 360 12.99 -6.54 14.81
N VAL A 361 11.70 -6.66 14.51
CA VAL A 361 11.20 -7.55 13.45
C VAL A 361 11.46 -6.99 12.05
N THR A 362 11.89 -5.74 11.95
CA THR A 362 12.29 -5.08 10.72
C THR A 362 13.77 -5.26 10.36
N SER A 363 14.60 -5.66 11.33
CA SER A 363 16.00 -6.04 11.09
C SER A 363 16.18 -7.40 10.44
N THR A 364 15.14 -8.24 10.43
CA THR A 364 15.13 -9.52 9.75
C THR A 364 14.37 -9.37 8.44
N ILE A 365 15.10 -9.37 7.32
CA ILE A 365 14.47 -9.59 6.02
C ILE A 365 13.69 -10.89 6.11
N GLU A 366 12.42 -10.83 5.74
CA GLU A 366 11.53 -11.99 5.68
C GLU A 366 12.14 -13.10 4.81
N ASP A 367 12.05 -14.35 5.27
CA ASP A 367 12.51 -15.50 4.48
C ASP A 367 11.65 -15.68 3.22
N ALA A 368 12.26 -16.19 2.15
CA ALA A 368 11.64 -16.33 0.84
C ALA A 368 10.29 -17.07 0.88
N THR A 369 10.17 -18.10 1.72
CA THR A 369 8.92 -18.87 1.85
C THR A 369 7.76 -18.03 2.36
N ASP A 370 8.01 -17.15 3.32
CA ASP A 370 6.96 -16.29 3.88
C ASP A 370 6.65 -15.16 2.92
N ALA A 371 7.66 -14.58 2.28
CA ALA A 371 7.47 -13.57 1.24
C ALA A 371 6.56 -14.09 0.11
N VAL A 372 6.81 -15.30 -0.41
CA VAL A 372 5.97 -15.89 -1.48
C VAL A 372 4.51 -16.10 -1.02
N LYS A 373 4.27 -16.49 0.24
CA LYS A 373 2.90 -16.60 0.77
C LYS A 373 2.23 -15.23 0.89
N ASN A 374 2.99 -14.22 1.28
CA ASN A 374 2.51 -12.87 1.57
C ASN A 374 2.38 -11.99 0.31
N MET A 375 2.97 -12.37 -0.82
CA MET A 375 2.87 -11.66 -2.12
C MET A 375 1.44 -11.45 -2.62
N GLY A 376 0.46 -12.25 -2.16
CA GLY A 376 -0.91 -12.12 -2.65
C GLY A 376 -1.06 -12.64 -4.09
N LEU A 377 -1.99 -12.04 -4.83
CA LEU A 377 -2.08 -12.17 -6.28
C LEU A 377 -1.21 -11.08 -6.94
N GLY A 378 -0.38 -11.47 -7.90
CA GLY A 378 0.56 -10.59 -8.59
C GLY A 378 0.14 -10.19 -10.01
N TRP A 379 0.71 -9.10 -10.50
CA TRP A 379 0.56 -8.63 -11.88
C TRP A 379 1.88 -8.10 -12.45
N ASN A 380 2.12 -8.30 -13.74
CA ASN A 380 3.27 -7.77 -14.46
C ASN A 380 2.95 -6.43 -15.12
N LEU A 381 3.76 -5.41 -14.81
CA LEU A 381 3.80 -4.14 -15.54
C LEU A 381 4.61 -4.31 -16.85
N GLY A 382 4.15 -5.21 -17.73
CA GLY A 382 4.85 -5.54 -18.98
C GLY A 382 4.69 -4.47 -20.06
N ASN A 383 5.59 -4.50 -21.04
CA ASN A 383 5.74 -3.57 -22.16
C ASN A 383 5.86 -2.09 -21.73
N ALA A 384 6.36 -1.84 -20.52
CA ALA A 384 6.65 -0.52 -19.96
C ALA A 384 8.18 -0.32 -19.89
N LEU A 385 8.81 -0.49 -18.72
CA LEU A 385 10.25 -0.28 -18.56
C LEU A 385 11.12 -1.36 -19.24
N ASP A 386 10.51 -2.49 -19.62
CA ASP A 386 11.09 -3.51 -20.47
C ASP A 386 11.11 -3.13 -21.96
N ALA A 387 10.28 -2.17 -22.38
CA ALA A 387 10.17 -1.79 -23.78
C ALA A 387 11.49 -1.21 -24.32
N ASN A 388 11.83 -1.63 -25.53
CA ASN A 388 13.01 -1.15 -26.24
C ASN A 388 12.74 -1.05 -27.75
N ASN A 389 13.45 -0.13 -28.41
CA ASN A 389 13.37 0.07 -29.86
C ASN A 389 14.79 0.26 -30.42
N GLN A 390 15.58 -0.79 -30.29
CA GLN A 390 16.98 -0.76 -30.63
C GLN A 390 17.19 -0.63 -32.14
N GLN A 391 18.15 0.21 -32.54
CA GLN A 391 18.56 0.38 -33.94
C GLN A 391 19.79 -0.48 -34.28
N TYR A 392 20.77 -0.57 -33.37
CA TYR A 392 21.98 -1.38 -33.52
C TYR A 392 21.94 -2.61 -32.62
N HIS A 393 22.23 -3.78 -33.20
CA HIS A 393 21.81 -5.08 -32.68
C HIS A 393 23.00 -5.99 -32.28
N ASP A 394 24.23 -5.58 -32.60
CA ASP A 394 25.44 -6.34 -32.29
C ASP A 394 26.08 -5.86 -30.98
N ALA A 395 25.87 -6.63 -29.90
CA ALA A 395 26.41 -6.33 -28.56
C ALA A 395 27.95 -6.25 -28.50
N THR A 396 28.67 -6.68 -29.55
CA THR A 396 30.13 -6.52 -29.65
C THR A 396 30.57 -5.14 -30.11
N GLN A 397 29.64 -4.30 -30.59
CA GLN A 397 29.91 -2.95 -31.07
C GLN A 397 29.58 -1.88 -30.03
N ASP A 398 30.36 -0.80 -29.97
CA ASP A 398 30.15 0.29 -29.01
C ASP A 398 28.79 1.00 -29.19
N ASN A 399 28.26 1.04 -30.41
CA ASN A 399 26.98 1.69 -30.72
C ASN A 399 25.74 0.87 -30.34
N TYR A 400 25.92 -0.37 -29.84
CA TYR A 400 24.83 -1.15 -29.26
C TYR A 400 24.32 -0.56 -27.94
N TRP A 401 25.22 0.05 -27.18
CA TRP A 401 24.97 0.51 -25.81
C TRP A 401 24.38 1.93 -25.77
N GLY A 402 23.38 2.15 -24.91
CA GLY A 402 22.93 3.51 -24.56
C GLY A 402 22.16 4.23 -25.66
N GLN A 403 21.40 3.49 -26.46
CA GLN A 403 20.68 4.02 -27.63
C GLN A 403 19.44 4.85 -27.28
N GLN A 404 18.97 4.82 -26.03
CA GLN A 404 17.66 5.36 -25.65
C GLN A 404 17.67 6.15 -24.34
N ASP A 405 16.73 7.08 -24.24
CA ASP A 405 16.40 7.81 -23.02
C ASP A 405 15.10 7.29 -22.38
N VAL A 406 14.63 7.95 -21.32
CA VAL A 406 13.43 7.57 -20.57
C VAL A 406 12.15 7.43 -21.41
N THR A 407 12.11 7.94 -22.65
CA THR A 407 10.94 7.80 -23.53
C THR A 407 10.76 6.37 -24.08
N SER A 408 11.76 5.50 -23.92
CA SER A 408 11.68 4.07 -24.26
C SER A 408 10.54 3.35 -23.55
N GLU A 409 10.17 3.77 -22.33
CA GLU A 409 9.04 3.21 -21.57
C GLU A 409 7.73 3.18 -22.37
N SER A 410 7.59 4.09 -23.36
CA SER A 410 6.39 4.19 -24.18
C SER A 410 6.53 3.61 -25.60
N CYS A 411 7.68 3.05 -25.97
CA CYS A 411 7.93 2.69 -27.37
C CYS A 411 7.13 1.47 -27.85
N TRP A 412 6.55 0.68 -26.94
CA TRP A 412 5.65 -0.44 -27.25
C TRP A 412 4.17 -0.13 -26.96
N GLY A 413 3.80 1.15 -26.93
CA GLY A 413 2.40 1.59 -26.91
C GLY A 413 1.80 1.77 -25.52
N GLN A 414 2.53 1.44 -24.46
CA GLN A 414 2.18 1.87 -23.10
C GLN A 414 2.48 3.36 -22.93
N LEU A 415 1.82 3.98 -21.97
CA LEU A 415 2.13 5.34 -21.54
C LEU A 415 2.95 5.29 -20.24
N PRO A 416 3.68 6.38 -19.88
CA PRO A 416 4.49 6.40 -18.68
C PRO A 416 3.67 6.02 -17.45
N THR A 417 4.18 5.07 -16.69
CA THR A 417 3.57 4.55 -15.46
C THR A 417 3.33 5.67 -14.45
N LYS A 418 2.22 5.59 -13.73
CA LYS A 418 1.85 6.53 -12.68
C LYS A 418 1.49 5.83 -11.37
N ALA A 419 1.62 6.56 -10.26
CA ALA A 419 1.32 6.05 -8.93
C ALA A 419 -0.14 5.57 -8.78
N GLU A 420 -1.08 6.24 -9.44
CA GLU A 420 -2.50 5.90 -9.36
C GLU A 420 -2.83 4.52 -9.97
N LEU A 421 -2.00 4.02 -10.90
CA LEU A 421 -2.10 2.65 -11.39
C LEU A 421 -1.81 1.64 -10.28
N MET A 422 -0.75 1.87 -9.49
CA MET A 422 -0.41 1.00 -8.38
C MET A 422 -1.45 1.08 -7.26
N ALA A 423 -2.01 2.26 -7.02
CA ALA A 423 -3.13 2.44 -6.11
C ALA A 423 -4.37 1.65 -6.55
N MET A 424 -4.73 1.69 -7.85
CA MET A 424 -5.83 0.89 -8.41
C MET A 424 -5.61 -0.60 -8.16
N MET A 425 -4.41 -1.11 -8.46
CA MET A 425 -4.06 -2.52 -8.26
C MET A 425 -4.16 -2.91 -6.78
N LYS A 426 -3.60 -2.10 -5.86
CA LYS A 426 -3.70 -2.34 -4.42
C LYS A 426 -5.15 -2.33 -3.93
N ASN A 427 -5.93 -1.33 -4.31
CA ASN A 427 -7.33 -1.18 -3.90
C ASN A 427 -8.22 -2.32 -4.39
N ALA A 428 -7.92 -2.89 -5.55
CA ALA A 428 -8.59 -4.09 -6.06
C ALA A 428 -8.25 -5.35 -5.23
N GLY A 429 -7.07 -5.38 -4.59
CA GLY A 429 -6.61 -6.48 -3.74
C GLY A 429 -5.42 -7.25 -4.31
N PHE A 430 -4.66 -6.67 -5.25
CA PHE A 430 -3.36 -7.20 -5.64
C PHE A 430 -2.32 -6.93 -4.54
N GLY A 431 -1.43 -7.90 -4.33
CA GLY A 431 -0.41 -7.82 -3.28
C GLY A 431 1.01 -7.58 -3.80
N ALA A 432 1.25 -7.80 -5.10
CA ALA A 432 2.57 -7.72 -5.69
C ALA A 432 2.53 -7.22 -7.14
N ILE A 433 3.55 -6.46 -7.52
CA ILE A 433 3.82 -6.02 -8.89
C ILE A 433 5.20 -6.51 -9.30
N ARG A 434 5.28 -7.19 -10.45
CA ARG A 434 6.56 -7.43 -11.12
C ARG A 434 6.80 -6.31 -12.12
N VAL A 435 7.99 -5.71 -12.05
CA VAL A 435 8.44 -4.56 -12.85
C VAL A 435 9.59 -5.03 -13.76
N PRO A 436 9.25 -5.56 -14.95
CA PRO A 436 10.20 -5.83 -16.01
C PRO A 436 11.03 -4.59 -16.38
N VAL A 437 12.37 -4.70 -16.47
CA VAL A 437 13.23 -3.60 -16.94
C VAL A 437 14.31 -4.10 -17.90
N THR A 438 14.46 -3.41 -19.03
CA THR A 438 15.55 -3.64 -19.98
C THR A 438 16.62 -2.56 -19.80
N TRP A 439 17.89 -2.96 -19.78
CA TRP A 439 18.99 -2.08 -19.33
C TRP A 439 19.99 -1.73 -20.42
N TYR A 440 20.29 -2.62 -21.37
CA TYR A 440 21.37 -2.40 -22.36
C TYR A 440 21.22 -1.10 -23.18
N ASN A 441 19.99 -0.68 -23.49
CA ASN A 441 19.65 0.54 -24.21
C ASN A 441 19.86 1.82 -23.38
N HIS A 442 20.14 1.66 -22.09
CA HIS A 442 20.41 2.71 -21.11
C HIS A 442 21.75 2.52 -20.40
N MET A 443 22.61 1.63 -20.89
CA MET A 443 23.97 1.44 -20.38
C MET A 443 24.99 2.00 -21.36
N ASP A 444 26.07 2.62 -20.89
CA ASP A 444 27.19 2.94 -21.77
C ASP A 444 28.05 1.70 -22.10
N LYS A 445 29.03 1.87 -23.01
CA LYS A 445 29.93 0.78 -23.41
C LYS A 445 30.76 0.21 -22.25
N ASP A 446 30.93 0.96 -21.16
CA ASP A 446 31.68 0.55 -19.97
C ASP A 446 30.74 -0.05 -18.90
N GLY A 447 29.44 -0.15 -19.19
CA GLY A 447 28.40 -0.74 -18.35
C GLY A 447 27.87 0.18 -17.26
N ASN A 448 28.05 1.50 -17.35
CA ASN A 448 27.39 2.44 -16.45
C ASN A 448 25.94 2.66 -16.89
N VAL A 449 24.99 2.58 -15.97
CA VAL A 449 23.57 2.86 -16.25
C VAL A 449 23.37 4.38 -16.30
N ASP A 450 22.58 4.83 -17.27
CA ASP A 450 22.16 6.23 -17.37
C ASP A 450 21.38 6.65 -16.12
N ALA A 451 21.76 7.79 -15.56
CA ALA A 451 21.20 8.26 -14.30
C ALA A 451 19.72 8.64 -14.42
N ALA A 452 19.25 9.14 -15.58
CA ALA A 452 17.84 9.47 -15.76
C ALA A 452 16.99 8.19 -15.84
N TRP A 453 17.50 7.14 -16.49
CA TRP A 453 16.86 5.83 -16.50
C TRP A 453 16.78 5.21 -15.11
N MET A 454 17.89 5.15 -14.36
CA MET A 454 17.88 4.62 -12.99
C MET A 454 16.88 5.38 -12.08
N ASN A 455 16.82 6.71 -12.18
CA ASN A 455 15.85 7.51 -11.45
C ASN A 455 14.40 7.17 -11.84
N ARG A 456 14.13 6.90 -13.13
CA ARG A 456 12.80 6.53 -13.59
C ARG A 456 12.38 5.15 -13.08
N VAL A 457 13.30 4.18 -13.08
CA VAL A 457 13.06 2.86 -12.47
C VAL A 457 12.78 3.01 -10.98
N HIS A 458 13.58 3.81 -10.27
CA HIS A 458 13.39 4.10 -8.84
C HIS A 458 12.00 4.68 -8.56
N GLU A 459 11.57 5.65 -9.36
CA GLU A 459 10.25 6.26 -9.23
C GLU A 459 9.10 5.23 -9.38
N VAL A 460 9.21 4.30 -10.34
CA VAL A 460 8.19 3.24 -10.51
C VAL A 460 8.23 2.23 -9.35
N VAL A 461 9.42 1.89 -8.83
CA VAL A 461 9.55 1.07 -7.62
C VAL A 461 8.90 1.75 -6.41
N ASP A 462 9.11 3.06 -6.24
CA ASP A 462 8.45 3.86 -5.18
C ASP A 462 6.92 3.80 -5.29
N TYR A 463 6.39 3.84 -6.52
CA TYR A 463 4.94 3.71 -6.71
C TYR A 463 4.41 2.38 -6.19
N VAL A 464 5.15 1.28 -6.34
CA VAL A 464 4.74 -0.04 -5.83
C VAL A 464 4.91 -0.11 -4.31
N ILE A 465 6.10 0.23 -3.81
CA ILE A 465 6.46 0.12 -2.39
C ILE A 465 5.59 1.03 -1.51
N SER A 466 5.28 2.25 -1.97
CA SER A 466 4.41 3.18 -1.24
C SER A 466 2.98 2.66 -1.01
N GLN A 467 2.54 1.66 -1.78
CA GLN A 467 1.24 0.99 -1.58
C GLN A 467 1.33 -0.22 -0.63
N GLY A 468 2.51 -0.51 -0.08
CA GLY A 468 2.75 -1.73 0.70
C GLY A 468 2.48 -2.99 -0.13
N MET A 469 2.90 -2.99 -1.40
CA MET A 469 2.93 -4.16 -2.26
C MET A 469 4.36 -4.67 -2.41
N TYR A 470 4.52 -5.96 -2.67
CA TYR A 470 5.80 -6.50 -3.11
C TYR A 470 6.15 -5.97 -4.51
N CYS A 471 7.43 -5.67 -4.73
CA CYS A 471 7.97 -5.23 -6.00
C CYS A 471 9.07 -6.20 -6.44
N ILE A 472 8.93 -6.83 -7.61
CA ILE A 472 10.00 -7.63 -8.22
C ILE A 472 10.64 -6.80 -9.32
N LEU A 473 11.92 -6.43 -9.16
CA LEU A 473 12.70 -5.69 -10.15
C LEU A 473 13.71 -6.64 -10.82
N ASN A 474 13.76 -6.64 -12.15
CA ASN A 474 14.55 -7.63 -12.89
C ASN A 474 15.48 -7.04 -13.97
N VAL A 475 16.13 -7.96 -14.69
CA VAL A 475 16.82 -7.75 -15.96
C VAL A 475 16.07 -8.52 -17.05
N HIS A 476 15.36 -7.81 -17.94
CA HIS A 476 14.30 -8.38 -18.78
C HIS A 476 14.76 -8.76 -20.20
N HIS A 477 14.64 -7.85 -21.19
CA HIS A 477 15.05 -8.10 -22.59
C HIS A 477 16.55 -7.93 -22.83
N ASP A 478 17.35 -7.83 -21.79
CA ASP A 478 18.78 -8.16 -21.86
C ASP A 478 19.01 -9.67 -22.12
N THR A 479 17.96 -10.47 -21.86
CA THR A 479 17.83 -11.92 -22.14
C THR A 479 16.68 -12.19 -23.11
N GLY A 480 16.70 -13.33 -23.81
CA GLY A 480 15.62 -13.72 -24.72
C GLY A 480 16.13 -14.39 -25.99
N ALA A 481 15.27 -14.45 -27.01
CA ALA A 481 15.59 -15.05 -28.29
C ALA A 481 16.04 -14.02 -29.32
N ASP A 482 17.21 -14.22 -29.91
CA ASP A 482 17.64 -13.40 -31.04
C ASP A 482 16.73 -13.65 -32.25
N SER A 483 16.08 -12.60 -32.72
CA SER A 483 15.27 -12.64 -33.95
C SER A 483 16.06 -12.07 -35.13
N TYR A 484 15.77 -12.58 -36.33
CA TYR A 484 16.27 -11.99 -37.58
C TYR A 484 15.37 -10.83 -37.97
N ASP A 485 15.91 -9.61 -37.95
CA ASP A 485 15.22 -8.44 -38.49
C ASP A 485 15.43 -8.38 -40.00
N SER A 486 14.42 -8.81 -40.76
CA SER A 486 14.46 -8.80 -42.22
C SER A 486 14.48 -7.40 -42.85
N GLN A 487 14.05 -6.37 -42.12
CA GLN A 487 14.05 -4.99 -42.60
C GLN A 487 15.44 -4.35 -42.42
N LYS A 488 16.17 -4.75 -41.38
CA LYS A 488 17.51 -4.23 -41.05
C LYS A 488 18.66 -5.15 -41.48
N ASN A 489 18.37 -6.39 -41.89
CA ASN A 489 19.35 -7.44 -42.22
C ASN A 489 20.35 -7.70 -41.07
N LEU A 490 19.83 -7.80 -39.84
CA LEU A 490 20.62 -7.98 -38.62
C LEU A 490 20.07 -9.14 -37.77
N THR A 491 20.94 -9.74 -36.95
CA THR A 491 20.61 -10.78 -35.97
C THR A 491 21.34 -10.46 -34.67
N GLY A 492 20.66 -10.60 -33.55
CA GLY A 492 21.21 -10.32 -32.22
C GLY A 492 20.46 -9.18 -31.54
N TYR A 493 19.95 -9.41 -30.35
CA TYR A 493 19.34 -8.35 -29.53
C TYR A 493 19.82 -8.48 -28.09
N HIS A 494 20.05 -9.70 -27.64
CA HIS A 494 20.26 -10.05 -26.24
C HIS A 494 21.74 -10.32 -25.98
N TRP A 495 22.30 -9.71 -24.94
CA TRP A 495 23.73 -9.82 -24.63
C TRP A 495 24.03 -10.86 -23.54
N ILE A 496 23.03 -11.24 -22.75
CA ILE A 496 23.14 -12.27 -21.70
C ILE A 496 22.54 -13.58 -22.22
N LYS A 497 23.38 -14.61 -22.33
CA LYS A 497 23.00 -15.93 -22.86
C LYS A 497 23.54 -17.05 -21.99
N ALA A 498 22.79 -18.15 -21.90
CA ALA A 498 23.17 -19.39 -21.25
C ALA A 498 24.21 -20.15 -22.08
N ASP A 499 25.39 -19.56 -22.21
CA ASP A 499 26.54 -20.06 -22.94
C ASP A 499 27.83 -19.69 -22.18
N GLU A 500 28.78 -20.60 -22.07
CA GLU A 500 29.99 -20.39 -21.26
C GLU A 500 30.91 -19.31 -21.83
N THR A 501 30.96 -19.16 -23.16
CA THR A 501 31.78 -18.12 -23.82
C THR A 501 31.14 -16.75 -23.62
N ASN A 502 29.81 -16.68 -23.78
CA ASN A 502 29.06 -15.48 -23.48
C ASN A 502 29.23 -15.06 -22.01
N TYR A 503 29.08 -15.99 -21.05
CA TYR A 503 29.33 -15.72 -19.63
C TYR A 503 30.74 -15.19 -19.39
N ALA A 504 31.77 -15.86 -19.89
CA ALA A 504 33.16 -15.42 -19.71
C ALA A 504 33.42 -14.00 -20.26
N THR A 505 32.73 -13.64 -21.35
CA THR A 505 32.84 -12.32 -22.00
C THR A 505 32.09 -11.22 -21.23
N ASN A 506 30.87 -11.52 -20.78
CA ASN A 506 29.92 -10.51 -20.28
C ASN A 506 29.81 -10.45 -18.75
N LYS A 507 30.40 -11.40 -18.02
CA LYS A 507 30.35 -11.49 -16.54
C LYS A 507 30.60 -10.14 -15.86
N ALA A 508 31.69 -9.46 -16.18
CA ALA A 508 32.05 -8.21 -15.51
C ALA A 508 31.01 -7.10 -15.73
N ARG A 509 30.39 -7.03 -16.91
CA ARG A 509 29.33 -6.06 -17.23
C ARG A 509 28.04 -6.42 -16.49
N TYR A 510 27.69 -7.70 -16.44
CA TYR A 510 26.53 -8.21 -15.69
C TYR A 510 26.64 -7.94 -14.18
N GLU A 511 27.81 -8.24 -13.60
CA GLU A 511 28.09 -7.95 -12.20
C GLU A 511 28.06 -6.45 -11.92
N LYS A 512 28.58 -5.62 -12.83
CA LYS A 512 28.53 -4.16 -12.69
C LYS A 512 27.10 -3.61 -12.78
N LEU A 513 26.25 -4.16 -13.65
CA LEU A 513 24.83 -3.80 -13.71
C LEU A 513 24.14 -4.09 -12.38
N TRP A 514 24.25 -5.32 -11.88
CA TRP A 514 23.64 -5.71 -10.61
C TRP A 514 24.21 -4.95 -9.41
N GLN A 515 25.50 -4.60 -9.43
CA GLN A 515 26.08 -3.77 -8.38
C GLN A 515 25.42 -2.39 -8.32
N GLN A 516 25.20 -1.74 -9.47
CA GLN A 516 24.55 -0.43 -9.53
C GLN A 516 23.09 -0.49 -9.07
N ILE A 517 22.33 -1.48 -9.55
CA ILE A 517 20.94 -1.70 -9.13
C ILE A 517 20.88 -1.96 -7.62
N ALA A 518 21.65 -2.91 -7.11
CA ALA A 518 21.64 -3.25 -5.70
C ALA A 518 22.05 -2.07 -4.80
N GLN A 519 23.02 -1.26 -5.22
CA GLN A 519 23.42 -0.06 -4.47
C GLN A 519 22.33 1.02 -4.43
N GLU A 520 21.66 1.28 -5.55
CA GLU A 520 20.56 2.24 -5.63
C GLU A 520 19.41 1.86 -4.68
N PHE A 521 19.05 0.58 -4.70
CA PHE A 521 17.89 0.05 -3.99
C PHE A 521 18.22 -0.56 -2.61
N ARG A 522 19.43 -0.30 -2.09
CA ARG A 522 19.98 -0.98 -0.90
C ARG A 522 19.12 -0.85 0.35
N ASN A 523 18.46 0.29 0.54
CA ASN A 523 17.77 0.64 1.79
C ASN A 523 16.28 0.32 1.79
N TYR A 524 15.72 -0.18 0.68
CA TYR A 524 14.33 -0.63 0.66
C TYR A 524 14.14 -1.84 1.58
N ASP A 525 12.96 -1.94 2.18
CA ASP A 525 12.60 -3.05 3.06
C ASP A 525 12.44 -4.38 2.27
N GLN A 526 11.96 -5.42 2.95
CA GLN A 526 11.83 -6.77 2.40
C GLN A 526 10.83 -6.90 1.24
N HIS A 527 9.96 -5.90 1.01
CA HIS A 527 8.97 -5.96 -0.07
C HIS A 527 9.61 -5.80 -1.45
N LEU A 528 10.83 -5.25 -1.53
CA LEU A 528 11.58 -5.21 -2.78
C LEU A 528 12.42 -6.47 -2.96
N LEU A 529 12.21 -7.17 -4.07
CA LEU A 529 12.97 -8.34 -4.48
C LEU A 529 13.69 -8.06 -5.80
N PHE A 530 14.82 -8.74 -6.00
CA PHE A 530 15.56 -8.71 -7.26
C PHE A 530 15.48 -10.05 -7.95
N GLU A 531 15.18 -10.03 -9.24
CA GLU A 531 15.19 -11.20 -10.12
C GLU A 531 16.36 -11.08 -11.10
N GLY A 532 17.31 -12.02 -11.02
CA GLY A 532 18.62 -11.91 -11.67
C GLY A 532 18.56 -11.74 -13.20
N TYR A 533 17.58 -12.36 -13.83
CA TYR A 533 17.35 -12.37 -15.27
C TYR A 533 15.99 -13.02 -15.58
N ASN A 534 15.40 -12.65 -16.71
CA ASN A 534 14.10 -13.14 -17.18
C ASN A 534 14.16 -14.53 -17.86
N GLU A 535 14.27 -14.56 -19.19
CA GLU A 535 14.15 -15.78 -20.02
C GLU A 535 15.47 -16.07 -20.75
N MET A 536 16.51 -16.45 -19.99
CA MET A 536 17.84 -16.68 -20.56
C MET A 536 17.88 -17.97 -21.40
N LEU A 537 18.23 -17.83 -22.69
CA LEU A 537 18.38 -18.93 -23.65
C LEU A 537 19.85 -19.17 -24.01
N ASP A 538 20.12 -20.33 -24.63
CA ASP A 538 21.43 -20.66 -25.17
C ASP A 538 21.78 -19.80 -26.40
N ALA A 539 23.03 -19.92 -26.88
CA ALA A 539 23.51 -19.14 -28.03
C ALA A 539 22.69 -19.37 -29.32
N ASN A 540 21.88 -20.43 -29.39
CA ASN A 540 21.02 -20.74 -30.54
C ASN A 540 19.57 -20.29 -30.32
N SER A 541 19.26 -19.57 -29.23
CA SER A 541 17.90 -19.16 -28.86
C SER A 541 16.93 -20.34 -28.73
N SER A 542 17.39 -21.46 -28.16
CA SER A 542 16.59 -22.67 -28.03
C SER A 542 15.58 -22.57 -26.88
N TRP A 543 14.29 -22.52 -27.22
CA TRP A 543 13.20 -22.50 -26.23
C TRP A 543 12.92 -23.87 -25.60
N ASN A 544 12.27 -23.85 -24.43
CA ASN A 544 11.85 -25.00 -23.61
C ASN A 544 12.97 -25.79 -22.93
N PHE A 545 14.09 -26.03 -23.59
CA PHE A 545 15.26 -26.70 -23.00
C PHE A 545 16.53 -26.39 -23.80
N ALA A 546 17.68 -26.47 -23.14
CA ALA A 546 18.96 -26.20 -23.77
C ALA A 546 19.41 -27.37 -24.67
N GLN A 547 20.16 -27.05 -25.73
CA GLN A 547 20.74 -28.09 -26.60
C GLN A 547 21.92 -28.82 -25.95
N SER A 548 22.64 -28.15 -25.05
CA SER A 548 23.81 -28.67 -24.34
C SER A 548 23.67 -28.53 -22.82
N ASN A 549 24.26 -29.46 -22.06
CA ASN A 549 24.33 -29.35 -20.60
C ASN A 549 25.14 -28.13 -20.14
N SER A 550 26.15 -27.71 -20.91
CA SER A 550 27.00 -26.55 -20.58
C SER A 550 26.20 -25.24 -20.49
N SER A 551 25.04 -25.16 -21.14
CA SER A 551 24.14 -24.00 -21.01
C SER A 551 23.49 -23.94 -19.63
N TYR A 552 23.15 -25.09 -19.03
CA TYR A 552 22.68 -25.13 -17.65
C TYR A 552 23.79 -24.74 -16.66
N ASP A 553 25.04 -25.11 -16.95
CA ASP A 553 26.19 -24.67 -16.15
C ASP A 553 26.40 -23.14 -16.27
N ALA A 554 26.25 -22.58 -17.47
CA ALA A 554 26.38 -21.15 -17.71
C ALA A 554 25.31 -20.31 -16.99
N ILE A 555 24.04 -20.69 -17.08
CA ILE A 555 22.95 -19.97 -16.38
C ILE A 555 23.10 -20.06 -14.85
N ASN A 556 23.50 -21.21 -14.31
CA ASN A 556 23.80 -21.34 -12.87
C ASN A 556 25.00 -20.46 -12.44
N LYS A 557 26.00 -20.25 -13.32
CA LYS A 557 27.11 -19.30 -13.06
C LYS A 557 26.63 -17.83 -13.05
N TYR A 558 25.70 -17.46 -13.93
CA TYR A 558 25.05 -16.15 -13.88
C TYR A 558 24.24 -15.96 -12.59
N ALA A 559 23.47 -16.98 -12.18
CA ALA A 559 22.72 -16.98 -10.93
C ALA A 559 23.63 -16.73 -9.72
N GLN A 560 24.75 -17.47 -9.63
CA GLN A 560 25.72 -17.29 -8.55
C GLN A 560 26.35 -15.89 -8.57
N SER A 561 26.75 -15.39 -9.75
CA SER A 561 27.38 -14.07 -9.86
C SER A 561 26.43 -12.95 -9.42
N PHE A 562 25.15 -13.08 -9.74
CA PHE A 562 24.11 -12.16 -9.29
C PHE A 562 23.97 -12.15 -7.76
N VAL A 563 23.81 -13.33 -7.16
CA VAL A 563 23.72 -13.45 -5.70
C VAL A 563 24.96 -12.86 -5.03
N ASP A 564 26.16 -13.27 -5.45
CA ASP A 564 27.42 -12.81 -4.87
C ASP A 564 27.54 -11.27 -4.89
N VAL A 565 27.21 -10.65 -6.03
CA VAL A 565 27.27 -9.20 -6.19
C VAL A 565 26.26 -8.48 -5.32
N VAL A 566 25.00 -8.92 -5.31
CA VAL A 566 23.96 -8.28 -4.50
C VAL A 566 24.31 -8.38 -3.02
N ARG A 567 24.69 -9.57 -2.54
CA ARG A 567 25.07 -9.80 -1.14
C ARG A 567 26.28 -8.94 -0.74
N ALA A 568 27.26 -8.78 -1.64
CA ALA A 568 28.45 -7.95 -1.39
C ALA A 568 28.15 -6.47 -1.17
N THR A 569 26.98 -5.97 -1.60
CA THR A 569 26.57 -4.58 -1.33
C THR A 569 26.13 -4.33 0.12
N GLY A 570 25.81 -5.38 0.89
CA GLY A 570 25.46 -5.31 2.31
C GLY A 570 24.19 -4.51 2.62
N GLY A 571 23.95 -4.18 3.90
CA GLY A 571 22.67 -3.58 4.31
C GLY A 571 21.53 -4.59 4.11
N ASN A 572 20.34 -4.14 3.71
CA ASN A 572 19.19 -5.04 3.49
C ASN A 572 19.48 -6.08 2.38
N ASN A 573 20.34 -5.77 1.42
CA ASN A 573 20.74 -6.69 0.36
C ASN A 573 21.51 -7.93 0.86
N ALA A 574 22.06 -7.90 2.08
CA ALA A 574 22.69 -9.06 2.69
C ALA A 574 21.71 -10.22 2.90
N GLN A 575 20.42 -9.92 3.04
CA GLN A 575 19.36 -10.92 3.22
C GLN A 575 18.15 -10.71 2.29
N ARG A 576 18.12 -9.68 1.43
CA ARG A 576 17.05 -9.46 0.45
C ARG A 576 16.73 -10.75 -0.31
N ASN A 577 15.45 -11.12 -0.39
CA ASN A 577 15.02 -12.25 -1.20
C ASN A 577 15.37 -12.02 -2.67
N LEU A 578 16.05 -12.99 -3.27
CA LEU A 578 16.48 -12.95 -4.66
C LEU A 578 15.78 -14.06 -5.44
N ILE A 579 15.43 -13.76 -6.69
CA ILE A 579 14.74 -14.68 -7.59
C ILE A 579 15.72 -15.11 -8.68
N VAL A 580 15.76 -16.42 -8.95
CA VAL A 580 16.52 -17.02 -10.04
C VAL A 580 15.61 -17.88 -10.91
N SER A 581 15.55 -17.54 -12.19
CA SER A 581 14.66 -18.20 -13.15
C SER A 581 15.29 -19.46 -13.74
N THR A 582 14.46 -20.44 -14.11
CA THR A 582 14.92 -21.61 -14.86
C THR A 582 15.39 -21.20 -16.26
N TYR A 583 16.10 -22.08 -16.96
CA TYR A 583 16.48 -21.84 -18.35
C TYR A 583 15.24 -21.52 -19.21
N GLY A 584 15.26 -20.38 -19.90
CA GLY A 584 14.13 -19.82 -20.66
C GLY A 584 12.85 -19.64 -19.84
N ALA A 585 12.97 -19.46 -18.52
CA ALA A 585 11.90 -19.54 -17.53
C ALA A 585 10.97 -20.76 -17.71
N SER A 586 11.47 -21.85 -18.31
CA SER A 586 10.62 -22.99 -18.66
C SER A 586 10.02 -23.64 -17.42
N SER A 587 8.70 -23.83 -17.46
CA SER A 587 7.91 -24.55 -16.47
C SER A 587 8.07 -26.06 -16.50
N GLY A 588 8.72 -26.61 -17.53
CA GLY A 588 8.79 -28.04 -17.78
C GLY A 588 7.42 -28.72 -17.96
N SER A 589 6.40 -27.96 -18.38
CA SER A 589 5.06 -28.48 -18.63
C SER A 589 5.02 -29.42 -19.84
N GLY A 590 4.29 -30.53 -19.70
CA GLY A 590 4.09 -31.55 -20.75
C GLY A 590 5.08 -32.71 -20.71
N THR A 591 4.91 -33.64 -21.66
CA THR A 591 5.70 -34.90 -21.75
C THR A 591 6.15 -35.21 -23.19
N TRP A 592 6.11 -34.23 -24.08
CA TRP A 592 6.36 -34.40 -25.52
C TRP A 592 7.86 -34.54 -25.88
N ASN A 593 8.76 -34.25 -24.92
CA ASN A 593 10.19 -34.45 -25.07
C ASN A 593 10.80 -34.90 -23.74
N ALA A 594 11.75 -35.84 -23.79
CA ALA A 594 12.44 -36.35 -22.59
C ALA A 594 13.22 -35.25 -21.83
N LYS A 595 13.64 -34.18 -22.51
CA LYS A 595 14.38 -33.05 -21.93
C LYS A 595 13.49 -31.93 -21.38
N ILE A 596 12.17 -32.01 -21.51
CA ILE A 596 11.28 -30.88 -21.19
C ILE A 596 11.38 -30.43 -19.72
N GLN A 597 11.71 -31.36 -18.81
CA GLN A 597 11.88 -31.09 -17.38
C GLN A 597 13.34 -30.76 -17.00
N ASP A 598 14.29 -30.78 -17.94
CA ASP A 598 15.70 -30.51 -17.66
C ASP A 598 15.93 -29.12 -17.05
N PRO A 599 15.29 -28.02 -17.50
CA PRO A 599 15.41 -26.72 -16.84
C PRO A 599 15.12 -26.76 -15.33
N LEU A 600 14.07 -27.46 -14.91
CA LEU A 600 13.71 -27.61 -13.49
C LEU A 600 14.76 -28.44 -12.74
N LYS A 601 15.17 -29.57 -13.34
CA LYS A 601 16.12 -30.51 -12.74
C LYS A 601 17.50 -29.88 -12.55
N LYS A 602 17.92 -29.05 -13.52
CA LYS A 602 19.27 -28.51 -13.62
C LYS A 602 19.49 -27.17 -12.91
N LEU A 603 18.44 -26.40 -12.62
CA LEU A 603 18.55 -25.19 -11.81
C LEU A 603 19.05 -25.54 -10.40
N GLN A 604 19.99 -24.77 -9.86
CA GLN A 604 20.55 -25.00 -8.53
C GLN A 604 20.28 -23.79 -7.64
N ILE A 605 20.15 -24.02 -6.34
CA ILE A 605 20.23 -22.93 -5.36
C ILE A 605 21.68 -22.40 -5.41
N PRO A 606 21.89 -21.09 -5.61
CA PRO A 606 23.22 -20.49 -5.50
C PRO A 606 23.89 -20.87 -4.16
N SER A 607 25.16 -21.23 -4.24
CA SER A 607 25.94 -21.67 -3.09
C SER A 607 26.03 -20.58 -2.01
N GLY A 608 25.92 -20.99 -0.74
CA GLY A 608 25.93 -20.07 0.41
C GLY A 608 24.54 -19.58 0.84
N GLU A 609 23.50 -19.85 0.06
CA GLU A 609 22.12 -19.45 0.37
C GLU A 609 21.33 -20.61 1.01
N SER A 610 20.37 -20.27 1.87
CA SER A 610 19.47 -21.25 2.49
C SER A 610 18.00 -20.84 2.47
N ASN A 611 17.69 -19.57 2.76
CA ASN A 611 16.30 -19.13 2.99
C ASN A 611 15.86 -17.92 2.15
N HIS A 612 16.75 -17.30 1.36
CA HIS A 612 16.47 -16.05 0.65
C HIS A 612 16.55 -16.18 -0.88
N ILE A 613 16.28 -17.38 -1.40
CA ILE A 613 16.21 -17.68 -2.83
C ILE A 613 14.80 -18.16 -3.17
N ILE A 614 14.25 -17.59 -4.24
CA ILE A 614 12.99 -17.99 -4.87
C ILE A 614 13.31 -18.50 -6.26
N PHE A 615 12.68 -19.61 -6.67
CA PHE A 615 12.73 -20.07 -8.06
C PHE A 615 11.56 -19.52 -8.86
N GLU A 616 11.85 -19.10 -10.08
CA GLU A 616 10.83 -18.58 -11.00
C GLU A 616 10.71 -19.43 -12.27
N VAL A 617 9.47 -19.61 -12.71
CA VAL A 617 9.09 -20.18 -13.99
C VAL A 617 7.96 -19.37 -14.61
N HIS A 618 7.81 -19.46 -15.93
CA HIS A 618 6.71 -18.90 -16.70
C HIS A 618 5.88 -20.01 -17.32
N ASN A 619 4.59 -19.75 -17.54
CA ASN A 619 3.74 -20.69 -18.27
C ASN A 619 2.56 -20.02 -18.97
N TYR A 620 2.38 -20.34 -20.24
CA TYR A 620 1.29 -19.82 -21.09
C TYR A 620 0.47 -20.96 -21.68
N PRO A 621 -0.32 -21.70 -20.85
CA PRO A 621 -1.10 -22.83 -21.33
C PRO A 621 -2.12 -22.42 -22.40
N SER A 622 -2.37 -23.32 -23.35
CA SER A 622 -3.43 -23.12 -24.34
C SER A 622 -4.74 -23.71 -23.84
N ILE A 623 -5.82 -22.93 -23.91
CA ILE A 623 -7.17 -23.39 -23.55
C ILE A 623 -7.98 -23.87 -24.77
N VAL A 624 -7.35 -23.87 -25.96
CA VAL A 624 -7.95 -24.30 -27.23
C VAL A 624 -7.09 -25.37 -27.89
N ASN A 625 -7.73 -26.22 -28.69
CA ASN A 625 -7.06 -27.13 -29.60
C ASN A 625 -6.75 -26.41 -30.91
N LYS A 626 -5.50 -26.55 -31.38
CA LYS A 626 -5.05 -26.04 -32.67
C LYS A 626 -4.65 -27.19 -33.59
N ASP A 627 -4.83 -27.02 -34.90
CA ASP A 627 -4.30 -27.95 -35.89
C ASP A 627 -2.77 -27.80 -36.07
N ASN A 628 -2.15 -28.62 -36.91
CA ASN A 628 -0.71 -28.56 -37.17
C ASN A 628 -0.27 -27.25 -37.85
N ALA A 629 -1.20 -26.47 -38.40
CA ALA A 629 -0.95 -25.15 -38.98
C ALA A 629 -1.18 -24.02 -37.96
N GLY A 630 -1.54 -24.34 -36.71
CA GLY A 630 -1.80 -23.38 -35.64
C GLY A 630 -3.20 -22.77 -35.67
N ASN A 631 -4.10 -23.24 -36.53
CA ASN A 631 -5.47 -22.74 -36.62
C ASN A 631 -6.34 -23.31 -35.49
N TYR A 632 -7.25 -22.50 -34.97
CA TYR A 632 -8.25 -22.94 -33.99
C TYR A 632 -9.12 -24.10 -34.54
N VAL A 633 -9.31 -25.14 -33.72
CA VAL A 633 -10.17 -26.29 -34.02
C VAL A 633 -11.37 -26.33 -33.08
N SER A 634 -11.13 -26.32 -31.76
CA SER A 634 -12.17 -26.33 -30.73
C SER A 634 -11.62 -25.81 -29.40
N ASP A 635 -12.51 -25.46 -28.48
CA ASP A 635 -12.17 -25.33 -27.06
C ASP A 635 -11.68 -26.66 -26.49
N ARG A 636 -10.75 -26.61 -25.54
CA ARG A 636 -10.40 -27.76 -24.69
C ARG A 636 -11.44 -27.93 -23.60
N THR A 637 -11.54 -29.13 -23.06
CA THR A 637 -12.37 -29.35 -21.88
C THR A 637 -11.67 -28.83 -20.63
N ILE A 638 -12.43 -28.30 -19.67
CA ILE A 638 -11.84 -27.84 -18.40
C ILE A 638 -11.12 -28.98 -17.66
N SER A 639 -11.57 -30.23 -17.79
CA SER A 639 -10.92 -31.40 -17.19
C SER A 639 -9.50 -31.62 -17.73
N GLU A 640 -9.28 -31.42 -19.04
CA GLU A 640 -7.95 -31.54 -19.65
C GLU A 640 -7.02 -30.42 -19.17
N ILE A 641 -7.54 -29.19 -19.07
CA ILE A 641 -6.77 -28.03 -18.58
C ILE A 641 -6.37 -28.24 -17.11
N LYS A 642 -7.30 -28.69 -16.26
CA LYS A 642 -7.03 -29.01 -14.85
C LYS A 642 -5.96 -30.09 -14.69
N ALA A 643 -6.07 -31.17 -15.46
CA ALA A 643 -5.09 -32.25 -15.42
C ALA A 643 -3.68 -31.78 -15.84
N GLU A 644 -3.57 -30.86 -16.80
CA GLU A 644 -2.30 -30.25 -17.19
C GLU A 644 -1.72 -29.37 -16.06
N ILE A 645 -2.55 -28.56 -15.41
CA ILE A 645 -2.14 -27.73 -14.26
C ILE A 645 -1.67 -28.61 -13.09
N ASP A 646 -2.38 -29.69 -12.79
CA ASP A 646 -2.02 -30.60 -11.70
C ASP A 646 -0.68 -31.30 -11.99
N ALA A 647 -0.48 -31.75 -13.24
CA ALA A 647 0.79 -32.36 -13.66
C ALA A 647 1.95 -31.36 -13.62
N TRP A 648 1.69 -30.10 -14.00
CA TRP A 648 2.67 -29.03 -13.89
C TRP A 648 3.05 -28.76 -12.43
N LEU A 649 2.07 -28.60 -11.53
CA LEU A 649 2.31 -28.43 -10.10
C LEU A 649 3.17 -29.57 -9.53
N GLU A 650 2.91 -30.81 -9.94
CA GLU A 650 3.70 -31.95 -9.49
C GLU A 650 5.16 -31.90 -9.98
N ASN A 651 5.41 -31.41 -11.19
CA ASN A 651 6.77 -31.17 -11.69
C ASN A 651 7.49 -30.09 -10.86
N LEU A 652 6.81 -29.00 -10.51
CA LEU A 652 7.38 -27.94 -9.66
C LEU A 652 7.71 -28.48 -8.27
N LYS A 653 6.80 -29.26 -7.66
CA LYS A 653 7.03 -29.92 -6.37
C LYS A 653 8.23 -30.85 -6.41
N THR A 654 8.28 -31.72 -7.41
CA THR A 654 9.29 -32.77 -7.53
C THR A 654 10.67 -32.21 -7.82
N HIS A 655 10.78 -31.16 -8.64
CA HIS A 655 12.07 -30.73 -9.19
C HIS A 655 12.58 -29.37 -8.69
N LEU A 656 11.71 -28.50 -8.16
CA LEU A 656 12.07 -27.20 -7.63
C LEU A 656 11.84 -27.11 -6.12
N ILE A 657 10.59 -27.25 -5.65
CA ILE A 657 10.26 -27.09 -4.23
C ILE A 657 11.00 -28.10 -3.36
N SER A 658 11.19 -29.33 -3.84
CA SER A 658 11.98 -30.38 -3.17
C SER A 658 13.44 -29.99 -2.89
N LYS A 659 13.97 -28.95 -3.55
CA LYS A 659 15.33 -28.42 -3.32
C LYS A 659 15.40 -27.47 -2.13
N GLY A 660 14.27 -27.06 -1.56
CA GLY A 660 14.20 -26.22 -0.36
C GLY A 660 13.95 -24.72 -0.61
N ALA A 661 13.70 -24.30 -1.85
CA ALA A 661 13.31 -22.93 -2.19
C ALA A 661 11.83 -22.88 -2.63
N PRO A 662 11.06 -21.83 -2.25
CA PRO A 662 9.71 -21.61 -2.77
C PRO A 662 9.75 -21.27 -4.26
N VAL A 663 8.60 -21.38 -4.92
CA VAL A 663 8.43 -21.13 -6.35
C VAL A 663 7.42 -20.03 -6.57
N ILE A 664 7.69 -19.14 -7.53
CA ILE A 664 6.70 -18.25 -8.12
C ILE A 664 6.50 -18.55 -9.60
N ILE A 665 5.31 -18.23 -10.08
CA ILE A 665 5.00 -18.18 -11.51
C ILE A 665 5.10 -16.70 -11.91
N GLY A 666 6.31 -16.29 -12.31
CA GLY A 666 6.67 -14.89 -12.60
C GLY A 666 5.92 -14.30 -13.78
N GLU A 667 5.48 -15.15 -14.71
CA GLU A 667 4.57 -14.78 -15.77
C GLU A 667 3.63 -15.93 -16.11
N TRP A 668 2.35 -15.58 -16.31
CA TRP A 668 1.40 -16.47 -16.94
C TRP A 668 0.26 -15.71 -17.61
N GLY A 669 -0.35 -16.40 -18.57
CA GLY A 669 -1.54 -15.98 -19.32
C GLY A 669 -1.99 -17.16 -20.17
N THR A 670 -2.93 -16.97 -21.08
CA THR A 670 -3.08 -17.95 -22.16
C THR A 670 -2.06 -17.65 -23.27
N ASN A 671 -1.79 -18.61 -24.15
CA ASN A 671 -0.87 -18.40 -25.28
C ASN A 671 -1.30 -17.33 -26.29
N ASN A 672 -2.46 -16.68 -26.08
CA ASN A 672 -2.99 -15.58 -26.86
C ASN A 672 -3.33 -14.37 -25.97
N VAL A 673 -2.63 -14.22 -24.83
CA VAL A 673 -2.83 -13.10 -23.89
C VAL A 673 -2.48 -11.74 -24.51
N ASP A 674 -1.59 -11.72 -25.49
CA ASP A 674 -1.23 -10.53 -26.28
C ASP A 674 -1.32 -10.84 -27.78
N ALA A 675 -2.53 -10.68 -28.33
CA ALA A 675 -2.83 -10.96 -29.74
C ALA A 675 -2.39 -9.84 -30.70
N GLY A 676 -1.67 -8.80 -30.23
CA GLY A 676 -1.12 -7.75 -31.08
C GLY A 676 -2.15 -7.06 -32.00
N GLY A 677 -3.34 -6.76 -31.49
CA GLY A 677 -4.45 -6.14 -32.24
C GLY A 677 -5.58 -7.09 -32.67
N GLY A 678 -5.47 -8.38 -32.34
CA GLY A 678 -6.54 -9.37 -32.46
C GLY A 678 -7.39 -9.55 -31.19
N LYS A 679 -8.41 -10.40 -31.27
CA LYS A 679 -9.15 -10.87 -30.09
C LYS A 679 -8.32 -11.87 -29.29
N THR A 680 -8.23 -11.66 -27.98
CA THR A 680 -7.58 -12.58 -27.04
C THR A 680 -8.49 -13.75 -26.68
N ASP A 681 -7.99 -14.72 -25.93
CA ASP A 681 -8.84 -15.80 -25.42
C ASP A 681 -9.89 -15.31 -24.40
N TYR A 682 -9.64 -14.18 -23.74
CA TYR A 682 -10.64 -13.52 -22.91
C TYR A 682 -11.84 -13.05 -23.76
N ASP A 683 -11.62 -12.60 -25.00
CA ASP A 683 -12.66 -12.14 -25.91
C ASP A 683 -13.41 -13.29 -26.59
N LEU A 684 -12.74 -14.42 -26.80
CA LEU A 684 -13.22 -15.54 -27.62
C LEU A 684 -13.78 -16.70 -26.78
N HIS A 685 -13.20 -16.96 -25.60
CA HIS A 685 -13.40 -18.17 -24.80
C HIS A 685 -13.62 -17.86 -23.32
N LYS A 686 -14.37 -16.79 -23.05
CA LYS A 686 -14.49 -16.14 -21.74
C LYS A 686 -14.85 -17.06 -20.57
N ASP A 687 -15.88 -17.87 -20.71
CA ASP A 687 -16.34 -18.76 -19.63
C ASP A 687 -15.27 -19.81 -19.27
N LEU A 688 -14.64 -20.40 -20.30
CA LEU A 688 -13.55 -21.35 -20.11
C LEU A 688 -12.32 -20.68 -19.49
N MET A 689 -12.01 -19.45 -19.91
CA MET A 689 -10.96 -18.62 -19.31
C MET A 689 -11.22 -18.39 -17.81
N PHE A 690 -12.45 -18.06 -17.42
CA PHE A 690 -12.82 -17.86 -16.02
C PHE A 690 -12.66 -19.13 -15.18
N GLU A 691 -13.05 -20.29 -15.71
CA GLU A 691 -12.84 -21.57 -15.04
C GLU A 691 -11.36 -21.92 -14.90
N PHE A 692 -10.58 -21.70 -15.96
CA PHE A 692 -9.13 -21.90 -15.98
C PHE A 692 -8.41 -21.04 -14.95
N VAL A 693 -8.59 -19.70 -14.98
CA VAL A 693 -7.89 -18.80 -14.04
C VAL A 693 -8.29 -19.07 -12.60
N SER A 694 -9.57 -19.38 -12.36
CA SER A 694 -10.05 -19.68 -11.01
C SER A 694 -9.41 -20.95 -10.46
N TYR A 695 -9.29 -21.99 -11.29
CA TYR A 695 -8.64 -23.23 -10.87
C TYR A 695 -7.14 -23.05 -10.66
N MET A 696 -6.45 -22.39 -11.60
CA MET A 696 -5.02 -22.14 -11.54
C MET A 696 -4.64 -21.39 -10.27
N ILE A 697 -5.29 -20.24 -10.00
CA ILE A 697 -4.99 -19.40 -8.83
C ILE A 697 -5.27 -20.15 -7.52
N LYS A 698 -6.43 -20.83 -7.41
CA LYS A 698 -6.77 -21.61 -6.20
C LYS A 698 -5.75 -22.73 -5.97
N THR A 699 -5.36 -23.43 -7.02
CA THR A 699 -4.41 -24.54 -6.95
C THR A 699 -3.02 -24.06 -6.53
N MET A 700 -2.52 -22.97 -7.13
CA MET A 700 -1.20 -22.43 -6.79
C MET A 700 -1.18 -21.84 -5.37
N LYS A 701 -2.22 -21.08 -4.98
CA LYS A 701 -2.36 -20.55 -3.62
C LYS A 701 -2.36 -21.66 -2.56
N GLN A 702 -3.10 -22.75 -2.78
CA GLN A 702 -3.16 -23.88 -1.84
C GLN A 702 -1.81 -24.62 -1.67
N ASN A 703 -0.84 -24.33 -2.53
CA ASN A 703 0.49 -24.93 -2.52
C ASN A 703 1.60 -23.90 -2.29
N ASP A 704 1.26 -22.73 -1.74
CA ASP A 704 2.21 -21.65 -1.41
C ASP A 704 3.04 -21.17 -2.63
N ILE A 705 2.40 -21.09 -3.81
CA ILE A 705 3.00 -20.56 -5.04
C ILE A 705 2.30 -19.25 -5.41
N ALA A 706 3.05 -18.15 -5.44
CA ALA A 706 2.56 -16.86 -5.93
C ALA A 706 2.55 -16.82 -7.46
N THR A 707 1.60 -16.08 -8.04
CA THR A 707 1.43 -16.02 -9.50
C THR A 707 1.27 -14.58 -9.97
N PHE A 708 1.86 -14.27 -11.12
CA PHE A 708 1.91 -12.93 -11.69
C PHE A 708 1.33 -12.94 -13.11
N TYR A 709 0.14 -12.37 -13.28
CA TYR A 709 -0.53 -12.35 -14.57
C TYR A 709 0.14 -11.37 -15.53
N TRP A 710 0.39 -11.79 -16.77
CA TRP A 710 1.05 -10.96 -17.77
C TRP A 710 0.09 -9.93 -18.38
N MET A 711 0.30 -8.65 -18.07
CA MET A 711 -0.31 -7.46 -18.69
C MET A 711 -1.84 -7.33 -18.69
N GLY A 712 -2.58 -8.20 -19.38
CA GLY A 712 -3.91 -7.94 -19.99
C GLY A 712 -5.04 -7.38 -19.11
N LEU A 713 -4.88 -7.32 -17.78
CA LEU A 713 -5.85 -6.69 -16.88
C LEU A 713 -5.95 -5.18 -17.05
N SER A 714 -4.84 -4.50 -17.37
CA SER A 714 -4.81 -3.07 -17.71
C SER A 714 -3.75 -2.81 -18.77
N ASP A 715 -4.17 -2.26 -19.90
CA ASP A 715 -3.33 -2.18 -21.10
C ASP A 715 -3.56 -0.90 -21.90
N GLY A 716 -2.48 -0.24 -22.32
CA GLY A 716 -2.51 0.98 -23.12
C GLY A 716 -2.99 2.22 -22.36
N ALA A 717 -3.81 3.05 -23.01
CA ALA A 717 -4.36 4.27 -22.42
C ALA A 717 -5.04 4.08 -21.04
N PRO A 718 -5.81 2.98 -20.78
CA PRO A 718 -6.30 2.61 -19.46
C PRO A 718 -5.31 2.70 -18.30
N ARG A 719 -4.02 2.46 -18.52
CA ARG A 719 -3.01 2.58 -17.45
C ARG A 719 -2.86 4.01 -16.92
N THR A 720 -3.24 5.03 -17.70
CA THR A 720 -3.01 6.45 -17.36
C THR A 720 -4.19 7.10 -16.63
N TYR A 721 -5.39 6.58 -16.81
CA TYR A 721 -6.59 6.95 -16.04
C TYR A 721 -6.99 5.86 -15.03
N PRO A 722 -5.99 5.10 -14.56
CA PRO A 722 -6.11 3.75 -13.99
C PRO A 722 -7.47 3.06 -14.11
N ALA A 723 -7.67 2.35 -15.22
CA ALA A 723 -8.81 1.47 -15.43
C ALA A 723 -8.36 0.04 -15.76
N PHE A 724 -9.22 -0.92 -15.40
CA PHE A 724 -9.14 -2.29 -15.88
C PHE A 724 -9.70 -2.39 -17.31
N THR A 725 -8.94 -3.01 -18.21
CA THR A 725 -9.39 -3.39 -19.55
C THR A 725 -10.24 -4.67 -19.49
N GLN A 726 -9.98 -5.54 -18.50
CA GLN A 726 -10.66 -6.82 -18.30
C GLN A 726 -11.19 -6.93 -16.84
N PRO A 727 -12.14 -6.06 -16.42
CA PRO A 727 -12.55 -5.93 -15.02
C PRO A 727 -13.20 -7.19 -14.44
N ASP A 728 -13.96 -7.95 -15.23
CA ASP A 728 -14.58 -9.19 -14.76
C ASP A 728 -13.59 -10.37 -14.69
N LEU A 729 -12.57 -10.40 -15.55
CA LEU A 729 -11.45 -11.31 -15.37
C LEU A 729 -10.68 -10.99 -14.08
N ALA A 730 -10.36 -9.72 -13.85
CA ALA A 730 -9.72 -9.27 -12.61
C ALA A 730 -10.56 -9.68 -11.38
N LEU A 731 -11.87 -9.46 -11.40
CA LEU A 731 -12.77 -9.89 -10.33
C LEU A 731 -12.71 -11.40 -10.10
N LYS A 732 -12.72 -12.21 -11.18
CA LYS A 732 -12.64 -13.67 -11.07
C LYS A 732 -11.31 -14.14 -10.46
N MET A 733 -10.21 -13.53 -10.87
CA MET A 733 -8.89 -13.82 -10.30
C MET A 733 -8.82 -13.44 -8.81
N LEU A 734 -9.35 -12.27 -8.45
CA LEU A 734 -9.38 -11.79 -7.06
C LEU A 734 -10.29 -12.67 -6.18
N GLN A 735 -11.47 -13.07 -6.68
CA GLN A 735 -12.35 -14.03 -5.99
C GLN A 735 -11.69 -15.40 -5.83
N ALA A 736 -10.93 -15.85 -6.83
CA ALA A 736 -10.21 -17.10 -6.74
C ALA A 736 -9.13 -17.07 -5.65
N TYR A 737 -8.48 -15.92 -5.44
CA TYR A 737 -7.48 -15.73 -4.39
C TYR A 737 -8.12 -15.46 -3.01
N HIS A 738 -8.97 -14.44 -2.88
CA HIS A 738 -9.50 -13.93 -1.61
C HIS A 738 -10.80 -14.61 -1.13
N GLY A 739 -11.46 -15.37 -2.01
CA GLY A 739 -12.75 -16.01 -1.75
C GLY A 739 -13.90 -15.34 -2.50
N ASP A 740 -14.98 -16.09 -2.70
CA ASP A 740 -16.09 -15.70 -3.60
C ASP A 740 -16.86 -14.46 -3.11
N SER A 741 -16.73 -14.06 -1.84
CA SER A 741 -17.31 -12.82 -1.28
C SER A 741 -16.49 -11.56 -1.57
N TRP A 742 -15.27 -11.68 -2.10
CA TRP A 742 -14.43 -10.55 -2.46
C TRP A 742 -15.03 -9.82 -3.68
N ASN A 743 -15.47 -8.58 -3.47
CA ASN A 743 -16.16 -7.79 -4.50
C ASN A 743 -15.73 -6.31 -4.43
N PRO A 744 -14.47 -6.00 -4.78
CA PRO A 744 -13.93 -4.66 -4.76
C PRO A 744 -14.52 -3.83 -5.90
N TYR A 745 -14.41 -2.51 -5.78
CA TYR A 745 -14.64 -1.62 -6.93
C TYR A 745 -13.49 -1.78 -7.93
N LEU A 746 -13.84 -2.06 -9.19
CA LEU A 746 -12.90 -2.23 -10.29
C LEU A 746 -13.23 -1.17 -11.36
N PRO A 747 -12.55 -0.03 -11.38
CA PRO A 747 -12.83 1.02 -12.35
C PRO A 747 -12.55 0.50 -13.76
N ASP A 748 -13.49 0.70 -14.69
CA ASP A 748 -13.36 0.36 -16.11
C ASP A 748 -13.48 1.60 -16.99
N ALA A 749 -13.28 1.46 -18.30
CA ALA A 749 -13.30 2.60 -19.22
C ALA A 749 -14.61 3.43 -19.17
N LYS A 750 -15.73 2.86 -18.74
CA LYS A 750 -17.03 3.56 -18.62
C LYS A 750 -17.09 4.46 -17.40
N ASP A 751 -16.28 4.21 -16.38
CA ASP A 751 -16.07 5.13 -15.25
C ASP A 751 -15.32 6.39 -15.68
N PHE A 752 -14.71 6.33 -16.87
CA PHE A 752 -14.02 7.44 -17.54
C PHE A 752 -14.66 7.72 -18.91
N PRO A 753 -15.97 8.00 -18.99
CA PRO A 753 -16.78 7.87 -20.21
C PRO A 753 -16.36 8.77 -21.37
N ASP A 754 -15.40 9.67 -21.17
CA ASP A 754 -14.82 10.50 -22.22
C ASP A 754 -13.27 10.50 -22.26
N GLY A 755 -12.57 9.73 -21.41
CA GLY A 755 -11.12 9.80 -21.28
C GLY A 755 -10.62 11.25 -21.10
N LYS A 756 -11.41 12.10 -20.44
CA LYS A 756 -11.18 13.54 -20.39
C LYS A 756 -9.99 13.83 -19.49
N ILE A 757 -8.94 14.33 -20.12
CA ILE A 757 -7.80 14.93 -19.44
C ILE A 757 -8.34 16.11 -18.63
N THR A 758 -8.21 16.10 -17.30
CA THR A 758 -8.68 17.19 -16.41
C THR A 758 -7.57 18.16 -16.04
N SER A 759 -6.32 17.73 -16.18
CA SER A 759 -5.13 18.55 -16.01
C SER A 759 -4.04 18.11 -16.96
N ALA A 760 -3.23 19.04 -17.44
CA ALA A 760 -2.12 18.76 -18.33
C ALA A 760 -1.18 19.97 -18.43
N THR A 761 0.04 19.72 -18.86
CA THR A 761 0.90 20.76 -19.44
C THR A 761 0.53 20.95 -20.90
N VAL A 762 0.09 22.15 -21.26
CA VAL A 762 -0.28 22.53 -22.62
C VAL A 762 0.92 23.23 -23.26
N ASN A 763 1.47 22.64 -24.31
CA ASN A 763 2.60 23.19 -25.07
C ASN A 763 2.09 23.85 -26.35
N TYR A 764 2.14 25.19 -26.40
CA TYR A 764 1.70 25.99 -27.55
C TYR A 764 2.85 26.22 -28.54
N ASN A 765 2.63 25.81 -29.79
CA ASN A 765 3.66 25.77 -30.83
C ASN A 765 3.82 27.10 -31.58
N ASN A 766 2.82 27.97 -31.53
CA ASN A 766 2.75 29.25 -32.25
C ASN A 766 1.66 30.16 -31.68
N GLN A 767 1.64 31.42 -32.12
CA GLN A 767 0.56 32.35 -31.84
C GLN A 767 -0.77 31.79 -32.31
N TRP A 768 -1.82 32.00 -31.52
CA TRP A 768 -3.18 31.51 -31.73
C TRP A 768 -3.38 30.01 -31.55
N GLY A 769 -2.40 29.30 -30.99
CA GLY A 769 -2.62 27.93 -30.54
C GLY A 769 -3.77 27.88 -29.52
N GLU A 770 -4.62 26.86 -29.63
CA GLU A 770 -5.87 26.73 -28.90
C GLU A 770 -6.00 25.34 -28.28
N LEU A 771 -6.43 25.31 -27.03
CA LEU A 771 -6.87 24.12 -26.33
C LEU A 771 -8.36 24.22 -26.06
N THR A 772 -9.14 23.22 -26.46
CA THR A 772 -10.56 23.17 -26.13
C THR A 772 -10.73 22.74 -24.67
N ILE A 773 -11.44 23.55 -23.89
CA ILE A 773 -11.72 23.31 -22.46
C ILE A 773 -13.21 23.11 -22.16
N HIS A 774 -14.06 23.30 -23.17
CA HIS A 774 -15.45 22.87 -23.17
C HIS A 774 -15.95 22.82 -24.62
N LYS A 775 -16.72 21.79 -24.98
CA LYS A 775 -17.27 21.60 -26.32
C LYS A 775 -18.73 21.18 -26.19
N GLY A 776 -19.61 21.81 -26.95
CA GLY A 776 -21.05 21.59 -26.92
C GLY A 776 -21.83 22.76 -26.32
N ALA A 777 -23.16 22.61 -26.38
CA ALA A 777 -24.10 23.59 -25.83
C ALA A 777 -24.11 23.54 -24.30
N ILE A 778 -24.20 24.72 -23.66
CA ILE A 778 -24.28 24.86 -22.20
C ILE A 778 -25.72 25.14 -21.76
N ASP A 779 -26.25 24.31 -20.86
CA ASP A 779 -27.51 24.61 -20.16
C ASP A 779 -27.29 25.62 -19.03
N LYS A 780 -27.68 26.87 -19.28
CA LYS A 780 -27.52 27.98 -18.33
C LYS A 780 -28.48 27.92 -17.13
N ASN A 781 -29.48 27.04 -17.17
CA ASN A 781 -30.32 26.79 -16.01
C ASN A 781 -29.56 25.98 -14.95
N VAL A 782 -28.55 25.21 -15.37
CA VAL A 782 -27.71 24.40 -14.49
C VAL A 782 -26.42 25.14 -14.15
N TYR A 783 -25.75 25.74 -15.14
CA TYR A 783 -24.42 26.34 -14.97
C TYR A 783 -24.42 27.86 -15.10
N LYS A 784 -23.69 28.53 -14.20
CA LYS A 784 -23.50 29.99 -14.21
C LYS A 784 -22.16 30.44 -14.81
N GLY A 785 -21.19 29.55 -14.90
CA GLY A 785 -19.88 29.89 -15.45
C GLY A 785 -18.92 28.72 -15.56
N LEU A 786 -17.67 29.04 -15.86
CA LEU A 786 -16.54 28.12 -15.91
C LEU A 786 -15.38 28.69 -15.09
N LYS A 787 -14.67 27.83 -14.36
CA LYS A 787 -13.47 28.15 -13.58
C LYS A 787 -12.30 27.32 -14.08
N VAL A 788 -11.16 27.96 -14.33
CA VAL A 788 -9.89 27.27 -14.59
C VAL A 788 -8.97 27.50 -13.40
N GLU A 789 -8.15 26.51 -13.06
CA GLU A 789 -7.02 26.66 -12.17
C GLU A 789 -5.74 26.34 -12.93
N LEU A 790 -4.80 27.28 -12.92
CA LEU A 790 -3.48 27.17 -13.52
C LEU A 790 -2.45 26.94 -12.40
N GLU A 791 -1.31 26.30 -12.71
CA GLU A 791 -0.23 26.18 -11.72
C GLU A 791 0.36 27.54 -11.38
N GLU A 792 0.53 28.38 -12.38
CA GLU A 792 1.06 29.74 -12.27
C GLU A 792 0.15 30.74 -12.99
N LYS A 793 0.20 31.99 -12.53
CA LYS A 793 -0.49 33.09 -13.20
C LYS A 793 0.22 33.37 -14.54
N PRO A 794 -0.47 33.37 -15.68
CA PRO A 794 0.15 33.71 -16.95
C PRO A 794 0.52 35.20 -16.99
N ASN A 795 1.55 35.52 -17.77
CA ASN A 795 1.90 36.90 -18.07
C ASN A 795 0.72 37.61 -18.73
N ALA A 796 0.58 38.92 -18.47
CA ALA A 796 -0.55 39.70 -18.94
C ALA A 796 -0.62 39.67 -20.48
N GLY A 797 -1.80 39.34 -21.01
CA GLY A 797 -2.04 39.26 -22.46
C GLY A 797 -1.57 37.96 -23.11
N THR A 798 -0.93 37.03 -22.40
CA THR A 798 -0.39 35.80 -22.99
C THR A 798 -1.46 34.75 -23.27
N LEU A 799 -2.49 34.65 -22.43
CA LEU A 799 -3.55 33.63 -22.52
C LEU A 799 -4.93 34.28 -22.44
N SER A 800 -5.90 33.77 -23.20
CA SER A 800 -7.30 34.24 -23.19
C SER A 800 -8.30 33.08 -23.18
N PHE A 801 -9.48 33.29 -22.58
CA PHE A 801 -10.67 32.52 -22.94
C PHE A 801 -11.16 32.98 -24.30
N LYS A 802 -11.24 32.07 -25.26
CA LYS A 802 -11.89 32.30 -26.56
C LYS A 802 -13.21 31.55 -26.56
N VAL A 803 -14.32 32.29 -26.55
CA VAL A 803 -15.67 31.71 -26.51
C VAL A 803 -16.28 31.76 -27.90
N TYR A 804 -16.51 30.58 -28.46
CA TYR A 804 -17.30 30.39 -29.67
C TYR A 804 -18.77 30.38 -29.28
N ALA A 805 -19.46 31.43 -29.67
CA ALA A 805 -20.87 31.66 -29.38
C ALA A 805 -21.51 32.44 -30.53
N SER A 806 -22.80 32.78 -30.44
CA SER A 806 -23.47 33.62 -31.45
C SER A 806 -22.74 34.94 -31.74
N SER A 807 -21.92 35.41 -30.78
CA SER A 807 -20.88 36.42 -31.00
C SER A 807 -19.57 35.95 -30.35
N GLU A 808 -18.55 35.69 -31.16
CA GLU A 808 -17.24 35.27 -30.65
C GLU A 808 -16.57 36.38 -29.83
N LYS A 809 -15.97 36.01 -28.70
CA LYS A 809 -15.29 36.97 -27.82
C LYS A 809 -14.11 36.33 -27.10
N ALA A 810 -12.96 37.00 -27.18
CA ALA A 810 -11.76 36.66 -26.43
C ALA A 810 -11.66 37.51 -25.15
N THR A 811 -11.37 36.89 -24.01
CA THR A 811 -11.20 37.57 -22.71
C THR A 811 -9.87 37.18 -22.09
N ALA A 812 -9.01 38.16 -21.85
CA ALA A 812 -7.66 37.93 -21.31
C ALA A 812 -7.71 37.33 -19.90
N ILE A 813 -6.86 36.34 -19.66
CA ILE A 813 -6.66 35.70 -18.36
C ILE A 813 -5.55 36.45 -17.61
N THR A 814 -5.85 36.88 -16.39
CA THR A 814 -4.95 37.73 -15.59
C THR A 814 -4.71 37.22 -14.17
N SER A 815 -5.22 36.03 -13.85
CA SER A 815 -5.10 35.38 -12.53
C SER A 815 -4.76 33.90 -12.67
N LYS A 816 -4.34 33.28 -11.57
CA LYS A 816 -4.09 31.84 -11.45
C LYS A 816 -5.38 31.02 -11.51
N THR A 817 -6.51 31.60 -11.06
CA THR A 817 -7.82 30.95 -11.02
C THR A 817 -8.86 31.75 -11.80
N PRO A 818 -8.73 31.89 -13.13
CA PRO A 818 -9.64 32.73 -13.90
C PRO A 818 -11.04 32.11 -14.01
N GLN A 819 -12.04 32.97 -14.09
CA GLN A 819 -13.43 32.58 -14.21
C GLN A 819 -14.09 33.23 -15.42
N LEU A 820 -15.07 32.55 -16.00
CA LEU A 820 -15.84 32.99 -17.15
C LEU A 820 -17.34 32.88 -16.79
N ALA A 821 -18.01 34.02 -16.69
CA ALA A 821 -19.46 34.05 -16.41
C ALA A 821 -20.28 33.85 -17.70
N PHE A 822 -21.21 32.89 -17.70
CA PHE A 822 -22.03 32.56 -18.88
C PHE A 822 -23.17 33.55 -19.15
N SER A 823 -23.45 34.44 -18.19
CA SER A 823 -24.41 35.55 -18.37
C SER A 823 -24.02 36.49 -19.51
N ASN A 824 -22.75 36.49 -19.93
CA ASN A 824 -22.20 37.44 -20.91
C ASN A 824 -22.23 36.95 -22.37
N TYR A 825 -22.72 35.75 -22.63
CA TYR A 825 -22.66 35.09 -23.94
C TYR A 825 -24.03 34.54 -24.31
N THR A 826 -24.34 34.27 -25.58
CA THR A 826 -25.57 33.59 -26.01
C THR A 826 -25.21 32.52 -27.03
N GLY A 827 -25.79 31.32 -26.90
CA GLY A 827 -25.49 30.19 -27.78
C GLY A 827 -24.02 29.75 -27.76
N ILE A 828 -23.47 29.45 -26.58
CA ILE A 828 -22.09 28.95 -26.45
C ILE A 828 -22.02 27.56 -27.09
N GLU A 829 -21.05 27.36 -27.99
CA GLU A 829 -20.80 26.11 -28.70
C GLU A 829 -19.46 25.47 -28.31
N LYS A 830 -18.45 26.30 -28.00
CA LYS A 830 -17.10 25.85 -27.65
C LYS A 830 -16.37 26.93 -26.85
N ILE A 831 -15.53 26.54 -25.89
CA ILE A 831 -14.68 27.44 -25.12
C ILE A 831 -13.25 26.93 -25.21
N ASN A 832 -12.34 27.79 -25.66
CA ASN A 832 -10.92 27.48 -25.82
C ASN A 832 -10.04 28.35 -24.92
N LEU A 833 -8.87 27.83 -24.53
CA LEU A 833 -7.74 28.62 -24.04
C LEU A 833 -6.81 28.91 -25.21
N GLN A 834 -6.74 30.19 -25.58
CA GLN A 834 -5.96 30.67 -26.73
C GLN A 834 -4.66 31.34 -26.26
N TRP A 835 -3.56 30.94 -26.91
CA TRP A 835 -2.24 31.55 -26.76
C TRP A 835 -2.10 32.77 -27.68
N ASN A 836 -1.74 33.94 -27.14
CA ASN A 836 -1.77 35.19 -27.90
C ASN A 836 -0.40 35.74 -28.30
N VAL A 837 0.71 35.08 -27.92
CA VAL A 837 2.07 35.57 -28.21
C VAL A 837 2.78 34.71 -29.26
N ALA A 838 3.69 35.33 -30.02
CA ALA A 838 4.41 34.66 -31.12
C ALA A 838 5.43 33.61 -30.65
N THR A 839 5.94 33.75 -29.43
CA THR A 839 6.89 32.80 -28.85
C THR A 839 6.17 31.54 -28.38
N LYS A 840 6.81 30.38 -28.59
CA LYS A 840 6.38 29.12 -27.97
C LYS A 840 6.37 29.26 -26.45
N GLY A 841 5.47 28.53 -25.80
CA GLY A 841 5.38 28.51 -24.34
C GLY A 841 4.48 27.39 -23.87
N SER A 842 4.47 27.17 -22.56
CA SER A 842 3.62 26.17 -21.93
C SER A 842 2.84 26.75 -20.76
N ILE A 843 1.67 26.17 -20.52
CA ILE A 843 0.83 26.48 -19.35
C ILE A 843 0.40 25.15 -18.75
N LYS A 844 0.62 24.98 -17.45
CA LYS A 844 0.09 23.83 -16.71
C LYS A 844 -1.27 24.16 -16.13
N ILE A 845 -2.27 23.40 -16.58
CA ILE A 845 -3.65 23.47 -16.10
C ILE A 845 -3.82 22.43 -15.01
N LYS A 846 -4.28 22.86 -13.83
CA LYS A 846 -4.60 21.97 -12.69
C LYS A 846 -6.04 21.48 -12.72
N SER A 847 -6.98 22.32 -13.15
CA SER A 847 -8.37 21.91 -13.32
C SER A 847 -9.13 22.87 -14.23
N VAL A 848 -10.19 22.37 -14.87
CA VAL A 848 -11.22 23.15 -15.54
C VAL A 848 -12.56 22.63 -15.05
N ASN A 849 -13.46 23.50 -14.61
CA ASN A 849 -14.76 23.11 -14.09
C ASN A 849 -15.87 24.04 -14.58
N LEU A 850 -17.00 23.48 -14.99
CA LEU A 850 -18.26 24.21 -15.00
C LEU A 850 -18.68 24.50 -13.55
N VAL A 851 -19.29 25.66 -13.34
CA VAL A 851 -19.75 26.12 -12.03
C VAL A 851 -21.28 26.12 -12.05
N LYS A 852 -21.89 25.26 -11.22
CA LYS A 852 -23.35 25.23 -11.04
C LYS A 852 -23.83 26.42 -10.22
N HIS A 853 -25.13 26.70 -10.26
CA HIS A 853 -25.71 27.84 -9.51
C HIS A 853 -25.49 27.73 -8.00
N ASP A 854 -25.49 26.51 -7.45
CA ASP A 854 -25.20 26.18 -6.04
C ASP A 854 -23.69 26.21 -5.68
N ASN A 855 -22.81 26.59 -6.62
CA ASN A 855 -21.35 26.59 -6.53
C ASN A 855 -20.66 25.22 -6.55
N THR A 856 -21.40 24.12 -6.76
CA THR A 856 -20.75 22.84 -7.03
C THR A 856 -20.02 22.90 -8.37
N LEU A 857 -18.89 22.19 -8.44
CA LEU A 857 -18.01 22.16 -9.59
C LEU A 857 -18.20 20.87 -10.36
N GLU A 858 -18.24 20.97 -11.67
CA GLU A 858 -18.30 19.82 -12.58
C GLU A 858 -17.10 19.86 -13.53
N PRO A 859 -16.17 18.90 -13.47
CA PRO A 859 -14.96 18.91 -14.27
C PRO A 859 -15.24 18.94 -15.78
N CYS A 860 -14.44 19.72 -16.50
CA CYS A 860 -14.37 19.69 -17.96
C CYS A 860 -13.14 18.91 -18.43
N GLY A 861 -13.22 18.37 -19.64
CA GLY A 861 -12.07 17.80 -20.33
C GLY A 861 -11.26 18.80 -21.14
N LEU A 862 -9.98 18.48 -21.32
CA LEU A 862 -9.04 19.15 -22.20
C LEU A 862 -8.93 18.36 -23.51
N GLU A 863 -9.16 19.03 -24.65
CA GLU A 863 -9.02 18.46 -25.99
C GLU A 863 -8.07 19.35 -26.81
N VAL A 864 -7.03 18.76 -27.40
CA VAL A 864 -6.13 19.48 -28.32
C VAL A 864 -6.94 19.99 -29.50
N ASP A 865 -6.86 21.29 -29.76
CA ASP A 865 -7.41 21.90 -30.97
C ASP A 865 -6.23 22.22 -31.91
N TRP A 866 -6.07 23.47 -32.33
CA TRP A 866 -5.01 23.85 -33.26
C TRP A 866 -3.76 24.39 -32.55
N GLY A 867 -2.56 24.09 -33.06
CA GLY A 867 -1.32 24.77 -32.64
C GLY A 867 -0.86 24.49 -31.19
N CYS A 868 -1.36 23.43 -30.54
CA CYS A 868 -0.86 22.98 -29.23
C CYS A 868 -0.70 21.46 -29.15
N THR A 869 -0.04 20.98 -28.11
CA THR A 869 0.08 19.56 -27.71
C THR A 869 -0.04 19.44 -26.19
N LEU A 870 -0.35 18.25 -25.68
CA LEU A 870 -0.46 18.00 -24.24
C LEU A 870 0.63 17.05 -23.77
N SER A 871 1.29 17.40 -22.66
CA SER A 871 2.13 16.51 -21.85
C SER A 871 1.61 16.47 -20.40
N ASP A 872 2.11 15.56 -19.56
CA ASP A 872 1.73 15.44 -18.14
C ASP A 872 0.21 15.32 -17.90
N GLN A 873 -0.48 14.58 -18.78
CA GLN A 873 -1.95 14.51 -18.81
C GLN A 873 -2.48 13.70 -17.63
N ASN A 874 -3.31 14.27 -16.76
CA ASN A 874 -4.10 13.50 -15.78
C ASN A 874 -5.57 13.52 -16.16
N TYR A 875 -6.26 12.45 -15.80
CA TYR A 875 -7.66 12.22 -16.12
C TYR A 875 -8.51 12.42 -14.86
N ALA A 876 -9.80 12.71 -15.00
CA ALA A 876 -10.71 12.72 -13.86
C ALA A 876 -10.82 11.30 -13.32
N THR A 877 -10.28 11.04 -12.14
CA THR A 877 -10.37 9.72 -11.51
C THR A 877 -11.07 9.80 -10.15
N GLY A 878 -11.87 8.79 -9.82
CA GLY A 878 -12.32 8.55 -8.44
C GLY A 878 -11.20 8.01 -7.54
N ILE A 879 -10.04 7.67 -8.13
CA ILE A 879 -8.81 7.31 -7.45
C ILE A 879 -8.08 8.61 -7.11
N GLU A 880 -7.79 8.84 -5.84
CA GLU A 880 -7.12 10.07 -5.39
C GLU A 880 -5.69 10.16 -5.96
N SER A 881 -5.32 11.34 -6.47
CA SER A 881 -3.95 11.62 -6.91
C SER A 881 -2.99 11.51 -5.72
N ILE A 882 -1.96 10.67 -5.83
CA ILE A 882 -0.97 10.51 -4.78
C ILE A 882 0.02 11.68 -4.89
N THR A 883 0.16 12.45 -3.81
CA THR A 883 1.29 13.39 -3.72
C THR A 883 2.54 12.56 -3.46
N THR A 884 3.35 12.33 -4.47
CA THR A 884 4.68 11.77 -4.26
C THR A 884 5.44 12.75 -3.37
N THR A 885 5.90 12.29 -2.21
CA THR A 885 6.77 13.12 -1.38
C THR A 885 8.06 13.27 -2.18
N PRO A 886 8.45 14.49 -2.59
CA PRO A 886 9.73 14.66 -3.24
C PRO A 886 10.80 14.10 -2.30
N ARG A 887 11.76 13.36 -2.87
CA ARG A 887 12.97 12.87 -2.18
C ARG A 887 13.29 13.78 -1.00
N PRO A 888 13.28 13.30 0.26
CA PRO A 888 13.88 14.04 1.35
C PRO A 888 15.27 14.37 0.85
N THR A 889 15.58 15.65 0.67
CA THR A 889 16.93 16.08 0.30
C THR A 889 17.85 15.72 1.44
N ASP A 890 18.22 14.45 1.47
CA ASP A 890 19.30 13.87 2.22
C ASP A 890 20.49 14.72 1.82
N GLY A 891 20.90 15.63 2.71
CA GLY A 891 21.96 16.60 2.47
C GLY A 891 23.33 15.97 2.27
N ILE A 892 23.36 14.68 1.95
CA ILE A 892 24.46 13.81 1.61
C ILE A 892 25.08 14.31 0.30
N ILE A 893 26.39 14.39 0.31
CA ILE A 893 27.20 14.96 -0.76
C ILE A 893 28.06 13.82 -1.29
N TYR A 894 27.99 13.55 -2.58
CA TYR A 894 28.77 12.52 -3.27
C TYR A 894 29.88 13.19 -4.09
N ASN A 895 31.04 12.57 -4.20
CA ASN A 895 32.02 12.97 -5.20
C ASN A 895 31.58 12.51 -6.61
N LEU A 896 32.28 12.95 -7.66
CA LEU A 896 31.95 12.58 -9.04
C LEU A 896 32.15 11.09 -9.35
N SER A 897 32.74 10.32 -8.43
CA SER A 897 32.84 8.86 -8.48
C SER A 897 31.76 8.15 -7.64
N GLY A 898 30.73 8.86 -7.18
CA GLY A 898 29.58 8.27 -6.48
C GLY A 898 29.83 7.88 -5.01
N GLN A 899 30.97 8.24 -4.43
CA GLN A 899 31.26 7.97 -3.01
C GLN A 899 30.71 9.08 -2.13
N GLN A 900 30.07 8.71 -1.01
CA GLN A 900 29.62 9.64 0.00
C GLN A 900 30.79 10.40 0.63
N VAL A 901 30.63 11.72 0.79
CA VAL A 901 31.62 12.66 1.31
C VAL A 901 31.02 13.39 2.52
N ALA A 902 31.50 13.04 3.71
CA ALA A 902 31.04 13.65 4.95
C ALA A 902 31.44 15.13 5.08
N THR A 903 32.55 15.55 4.44
CA THR A 903 33.05 16.94 4.49
C THR A 903 33.67 17.33 3.14
N PRO A 904 32.90 17.88 2.19
CA PRO A 904 33.43 18.29 0.90
C PRO A 904 34.44 19.44 1.06
N THR A 905 35.58 19.32 0.38
CA THR A 905 36.62 20.35 0.21
C THR A 905 36.32 21.20 -1.02
N HIS A 906 37.21 22.10 -1.45
CA HIS A 906 37.01 22.88 -2.68
C HIS A 906 36.87 21.95 -3.90
N GLY A 907 35.76 22.02 -4.63
CA GLY A 907 35.51 21.13 -5.77
C GLY A 907 34.05 20.98 -6.20
N ILE A 908 33.82 20.09 -7.18
CA ILE A 908 32.49 19.75 -7.72
C ILE A 908 32.06 18.40 -7.14
N TYR A 909 30.84 18.36 -6.62
CA TYR A 909 30.20 17.22 -5.99
C TYR A 909 28.75 17.09 -6.49
N ILE A 910 28.03 16.08 -6.02
CA ILE A 910 26.60 15.88 -6.25
C ILE A 910 25.91 15.91 -4.88
N LYS A 911 24.99 16.85 -4.66
CA LYS A 911 24.15 16.93 -3.46
C LYS A 911 22.70 16.86 -3.87
N SER A 912 21.98 15.86 -3.37
CA SER A 912 20.56 15.63 -3.72
C SER A 912 20.33 15.62 -5.25
N GLY A 913 21.17 14.88 -5.97
CA GLY A 913 21.10 14.75 -7.43
C GLY A 913 21.51 15.97 -8.25
N LYS A 914 21.93 17.08 -7.61
CA LYS A 914 22.35 18.32 -8.30
C LYS A 914 23.83 18.61 -8.11
N LYS A 915 24.45 19.23 -9.12
CA LYS A 915 25.83 19.72 -9.06
C LYS A 915 25.99 20.66 -7.86
N TYR A 916 26.78 20.24 -6.87
CA TYR A 916 27.14 21.01 -5.68
C TYR A 916 28.59 21.48 -5.81
N ILE A 917 28.79 22.80 -5.90
CA ILE A 917 30.13 23.39 -5.95
C ILE A 917 30.46 23.89 -4.55
N LYS A 918 31.38 23.21 -3.87
CA LYS A 918 31.94 23.69 -2.61
C LYS A 918 33.07 24.66 -2.95
N ARG A 919 32.84 25.93 -2.65
CA ARG A 919 33.83 27.00 -2.80
C ARG A 919 34.76 27.07 -1.62
#